data_AF-A0A9D4ERM1-F1
#
_entry.id   AF-A0A9D4ERM1-F1
#
_cell.length_a   1.000
_cell.length_b   1.000
_cell.length_c   1.000
_cell.angle_alpha   90.00
_cell.angle_beta   90.00
_cell.angle_gamma   90.00
#
_symmetry.space_group_name_H-M   'P 1'
#
loop_
_entity.id
_entity.type
_entity.pdbx_description
1 polymer ?
#
loop_
_entity_poly.entity_id
_entity_poly.type
_entity_poly.pdbx_seq_one_letter_code
_entity_poly.pdbx_strand_id
1 'polypeptide(L)'
;MTSLIEAHVRTALGSNNGNTRIVTSAALAKALSDIGVNKETIQLRRTTWLYIEALLTIYHQAAGGDSDVYNFGSQTEGSTTEGMNSDVDALFCHRNFPVIQNIADRQFWQWQLFVVTDISIPPQCCCLQLLLPYYSICLMDILFPYCHIDAHGRVFLRNNVREISITEICKEYGCHYIQRGPSLTIDDRADMVYAFHSATLPEDCKYIFRRPKPCHWPRPELLTQLKDSGVFLVSTAHVENTIQWDPHQSLGTLTVRPNDNSDKRYWRISTNLMERLLMFDLTMTQMKVYVIMKIIRKEFCKPLVCDRLCTFHLKTTLLFCVEMSPPCIWEDKNIIQCLKFCLTTLKRWLKVRYCPQYTTVNVNLFAGKLRWNEFPVLIEFFTNIIRNDVSCLRNVKMDDLGKRISSNYTDSTNGIPFEELDIVVATKMLNYMIGNSYGFYTMSMFAAVDTSKVIKDHARYIQKLETINQTSTGYIRSAVSVILPFRYSIQAVMKASLCIGENQTLPQEIFALCEKSLMSDVTSSRLKLASIYFLQCRFEEAAAILKQVNALISNQVIPFSPFFSFSNHKFGSELLGRRKEFLHMLQNEVAVCTIFNRHEMNCVPRQLVAEFYRTVTAEDAGCRLYRDYWMDLAVVNSLPYMYYLQYLTFRITGLISDKDSALNNLQYYVLSKDLWKDQYHMEFSLNLIGHCWELEGYLSQAWRVYKFSVKLKPQNNAAYWHMFRMIGGLIYGRRMLSW
;
A
#
# COMPACT_ATOMS: atom_id res chain seq x y z
N MET A 1 11.25 6.04 44.62
CA MET A 1 11.22 6.30 43.16
C MET A 1 9.99 7.15 42.80
N THR A 2 8.79 6.81 43.30
CA THR A 2 7.56 7.60 43.20
C THR A 2 7.69 9.02 43.78
N SER A 3 8.34 9.19 44.93
CA SER A 3 8.64 10.50 45.54
C SER A 3 9.61 11.37 44.73
N LEU A 4 10.50 10.74 43.95
CA LEU A 4 11.46 11.42 43.07
C LEU A 4 10.81 11.86 41.76
N ILE A 5 9.78 11.13 41.32
CA ILE A 5 8.94 11.42 40.14
C ILE A 5 7.96 12.56 40.47
N GLU A 6 7.32 12.56 41.65
CA GLU A 6 6.49 13.68 42.09
C GLU A 6 7.30 14.98 42.26
N ALA A 7 8.52 14.89 42.80
CA ALA A 7 9.45 16.01 42.85
C ALA A 7 9.82 16.52 41.44
N HIS A 8 10.02 15.63 40.46
CA HIS A 8 10.30 16.00 39.07
C HIS A 8 9.10 16.62 38.35
N VAL A 9 7.88 16.10 38.56
CA VAL A 9 6.66 16.68 38.02
C VAL A 9 6.45 18.08 38.59
N ARG A 10 6.67 18.28 39.90
CA ARG A 10 6.61 19.62 40.53
C ARG A 10 7.70 20.57 40.03
N THR A 11 8.90 20.07 39.74
CA THR A 11 10.01 20.89 39.20
C THR A 11 9.76 21.26 37.72
N ALA A 12 9.13 20.38 36.95
CA ALA A 12 8.74 20.65 35.56
C ALA A 12 7.56 21.63 35.42
N LEU A 13 6.77 21.81 36.50
CA LEU A 13 5.62 22.73 36.58
C LEU A 13 5.98 24.12 37.17
N GLY A 14 7.27 24.41 37.37
CA GLY A 14 7.75 25.67 37.95
C GLY A 14 7.43 26.93 37.12
N SER A 15 7.15 28.02 37.83
CA SER A 15 6.52 29.28 37.41
C SER A 15 7.26 30.13 36.36
N ASN A 16 6.46 30.69 35.43
CA ASN A 16 6.80 31.72 34.44
C ASN A 16 7.49 32.96 35.04
N ASN A 17 8.43 33.55 34.28
CA ASN A 17 8.67 35.00 34.26
C ASN A 17 9.35 35.46 32.95
N GLY A 18 8.83 36.54 32.36
CA GLY A 18 9.64 37.57 31.69
C GLY A 18 9.79 37.58 30.16
N ASN A 19 8.86 38.22 29.46
CA ASN A 19 9.06 39.09 28.28
C ASN A 19 10.14 38.73 27.22
N THR A 20 10.07 37.53 26.66
CA THR A 20 10.47 37.29 25.27
C THR A 20 9.40 36.38 24.68
N ARG A 21 8.86 36.66 23.48
CA ARG A 21 7.79 35.86 22.86
C ARG A 21 8.13 34.37 22.97
N ILE A 22 7.52 33.62 23.90
CA ILE A 22 7.75 32.17 24.11
C ILE A 22 6.84 31.41 23.15
N VAL A 23 7.27 30.26 22.63
CA VAL A 23 6.35 29.33 21.96
C VAL A 23 5.32 28.89 23.00
N THR A 24 4.05 29.21 22.82
CA THR A 24 3.03 28.75 23.76
C THR A 24 2.62 27.33 23.42
N SER A 25 2.35 26.52 24.44
CA SER A 25 1.84 25.15 24.26
C SER A 25 0.60 25.10 23.34
N ALA A 26 -0.30 26.09 23.47
CA ALA A 26 -1.48 26.21 22.64
C ALA A 26 -1.16 26.49 21.15
N ALA A 27 -0.23 27.41 20.86
CA ALA A 27 0.15 27.71 19.48
C ALA A 27 0.82 26.49 18.81
N LEU A 28 1.68 25.77 19.53
CA LEU A 28 2.31 24.55 19.03
C LEU A 28 1.29 23.44 18.79
N ALA A 29 0.38 23.21 19.75
CA ALA A 29 -0.66 22.20 19.62
C ALA A 29 -1.60 22.47 18.44
N LYS A 30 -1.95 23.75 18.19
CA LYS A 30 -2.74 24.18 17.02
C LYS A 30 -1.95 23.97 15.72
N ALA A 31 -0.72 24.46 15.65
CA ALA A 31 0.11 24.33 14.45
C ALA A 31 0.33 22.87 14.03
N LEU A 32 0.41 21.94 14.99
CA LEU A 32 0.46 20.50 14.73
C LEU A 32 -0.86 19.94 14.20
N SER A 33 -2.00 20.38 14.75
CA SER A 33 -3.30 20.00 14.22
C SER A 33 -3.47 20.45 12.76
N ASP A 34 -2.99 21.66 12.43
CA ASP A 34 -3.08 22.27 11.09
C ASP A 34 -2.25 21.53 10.02
N ILE A 35 -1.25 20.73 10.44
CA ILE A 35 -0.46 19.86 9.54
C ILE A 35 -0.91 18.38 9.61
N GLY A 36 -2.11 18.13 10.13
CA GLY A 36 -2.74 16.81 10.14
C GLY A 36 -2.42 15.94 11.36
N VAL A 37 -1.95 16.51 12.48
CA VAL A 37 -1.75 15.80 13.75
C VAL A 37 -2.96 16.03 14.68
N ASN A 38 -4.12 15.67 14.18
CA ASN A 38 -5.41 15.72 14.88
C ASN A 38 -6.07 14.33 14.91
N LYS A 39 -7.12 14.19 15.72
CA LYS A 39 -7.74 12.89 15.99
C LYS A 39 -8.32 12.25 14.73
N GLU A 40 -9.04 13.05 13.95
CA GLU A 40 -9.75 12.61 12.77
C GLU A 40 -8.77 12.12 11.70
N THR A 41 -7.70 12.88 11.44
CA THR A 41 -6.70 12.57 10.42
C THR A 41 -5.89 11.32 10.78
N ILE A 42 -5.45 11.23 12.04
CA ILE A 42 -4.67 10.07 12.51
C ILE A 42 -5.54 8.80 12.44
N GLN A 43 -6.80 8.89 12.86
CA GLN A 43 -7.73 7.78 12.80
C GLN A 43 -7.99 7.32 11.38
N LEU A 44 -8.16 8.26 10.43
CA LEU A 44 -8.33 7.90 9.02
C LEU A 44 -7.10 7.18 8.49
N ARG A 45 -5.90 7.74 8.68
CA ARG A 45 -4.64 7.11 8.23
C ARG A 45 -4.48 5.69 8.78
N ARG A 46 -4.72 5.48 10.08
CA ARG A 46 -4.66 4.15 10.71
C ARG A 46 -5.64 3.18 10.05
N THR A 47 -6.90 3.61 9.92
CA THR A 47 -7.97 2.81 9.32
C THR A 47 -7.64 2.43 7.88
N THR A 48 -7.11 3.37 7.11
CA THR A 48 -6.66 3.16 5.74
C THR A 48 -5.59 2.08 5.64
N TRP A 49 -4.54 2.14 6.46
CA TRP A 49 -3.45 1.19 6.39
C TRP A 49 -3.85 -0.22 6.85
N LEU A 50 -4.77 -0.33 7.81
CA LEU A 50 -5.39 -1.61 8.19
C LEU A 50 -6.27 -2.18 7.07
N TYR A 51 -6.91 -1.32 6.30
CA TYR A 51 -7.70 -1.75 5.15
C TYR A 51 -6.81 -2.20 3.98
N ILE A 52 -5.70 -1.51 3.72
CA ILE A 52 -4.69 -1.94 2.74
C ILE A 52 -4.07 -3.28 3.17
N GLU A 53 -3.80 -3.45 4.46
CA GLU A 53 -3.30 -4.70 5.07
C GLU A 53 -4.24 -5.89 4.79
N ALA A 54 -5.53 -5.71 5.07
CA ALA A 54 -6.56 -6.69 4.79
C ALA A 54 -6.60 -7.07 3.30
N LEU A 55 -6.59 -6.07 2.42
CA LEU A 55 -6.63 -6.27 0.98
C LEU A 55 -5.43 -7.05 0.44
N LEU A 56 -4.24 -6.70 0.92
CA LEU A 56 -3.02 -7.39 0.57
C LEU A 56 -3.05 -8.85 0.97
N THR A 57 -3.47 -9.09 2.21
CA THR A 57 -3.63 -10.44 2.76
C THR A 57 -4.58 -11.27 1.90
N ILE A 58 -5.76 -10.72 1.61
CA ILE A 58 -6.77 -11.36 0.75
C ILE A 58 -6.19 -11.67 -0.64
N TYR A 59 -5.53 -10.68 -1.25
CA TYR A 59 -4.94 -10.81 -2.56
C TYR A 59 -3.92 -11.95 -2.61
N HIS A 60 -2.96 -11.95 -1.67
CA HIS A 60 -1.93 -13.00 -1.59
C HIS A 60 -2.55 -14.38 -1.40
N GLN A 61 -3.52 -14.51 -0.49
CA GLN A 61 -4.21 -15.78 -0.22
C GLN A 61 -4.97 -16.30 -1.43
N ALA A 62 -5.66 -15.41 -2.11
CA ALA A 62 -6.48 -15.76 -3.25
C ALA A 62 -5.61 -16.11 -4.47
N ALA A 63 -4.44 -15.48 -4.64
CA ALA A 63 -3.40 -15.86 -5.60
C ALA A 63 -2.67 -17.19 -5.29
N GLY A 64 -3.04 -17.87 -4.20
CA GLY A 64 -2.42 -19.13 -3.79
C GLY A 64 -1.16 -18.97 -2.95
N GLY A 65 -0.81 -17.74 -2.55
CA GLY A 65 0.19 -17.51 -1.52
C GLY A 65 -0.37 -17.81 -0.13
N ASP A 66 0.51 -18.10 0.81
CA ASP A 66 0.13 -18.53 2.16
C ASP A 66 0.56 -17.54 3.24
N SER A 67 0.60 -16.26 2.89
CA SER A 67 1.07 -15.20 3.78
C SER A 67 -0.03 -14.21 4.15
N ASP A 68 -0.05 -13.83 5.43
CA ASP A 68 -0.68 -12.61 5.89
C ASP A 68 0.21 -11.41 5.65
N VAL A 69 -0.39 -10.25 5.46
CA VAL A 69 0.35 -9.00 5.37
C VAL A 69 0.04 -8.16 6.59
N TYR A 70 1.05 -7.47 7.09
CA TYR A 70 0.96 -6.52 8.19
C TYR A 70 1.68 -5.23 7.83
N ASN A 71 1.02 -4.09 7.97
CA ASN A 71 1.63 -2.78 7.79
C ASN A 71 2.11 -2.22 9.13
N PHE A 72 3.30 -1.61 9.13
CA PHE A 72 3.91 -1.02 10.32
C PHE A 72 4.34 0.42 10.05
N GLY A 73 5.08 1.00 11.00
CA GLY A 73 5.76 2.26 10.79
C GLY A 73 4.89 3.50 10.89
N SER A 74 5.50 4.63 10.50
CA SER A 74 4.94 5.96 10.73
C SER A 74 3.62 6.19 9.99
N GLN A 75 3.49 5.58 8.81
CA GLN A 75 2.30 5.63 7.97
C GLN A 75 1.11 4.98 8.69
N THR A 76 1.29 3.72 9.11
CA THR A 76 0.25 2.93 9.79
C THR A 76 -0.10 3.49 11.17
N GLU A 77 0.88 3.99 11.90
CA GLU A 77 0.67 4.58 13.23
C GLU A 77 -0.04 5.95 13.19
N GLY A 78 -0.14 6.55 11.99
CA GLY A 78 -0.68 7.89 11.78
C GLY A 78 0.26 9.02 12.23
N SER A 79 1.55 8.74 12.43
CA SER A 79 2.54 9.71 12.91
C SER A 79 3.32 10.41 11.80
N THR A 80 3.00 10.17 10.52
CA THR A 80 3.60 10.88 9.38
C THR A 80 2.94 12.24 9.15
N THR A 81 3.68 13.19 8.60
CA THR A 81 3.14 14.41 7.96
C THR A 81 3.60 14.42 6.50
N GLU A 82 3.18 15.40 5.70
CA GLU A 82 3.56 15.51 4.29
C GLU A 82 5.09 15.65 4.15
N GLY A 83 5.69 16.61 4.83
CA GLY A 83 7.13 16.86 4.80
C GLY A 83 7.96 15.75 5.44
N MET A 84 7.37 14.85 6.23
CA MET A 84 8.08 13.69 6.76
C MET A 84 8.44 12.67 5.69
N ASN A 85 7.64 12.54 4.62
CA ASN A 85 7.89 11.61 3.53
C ASN A 85 8.27 10.19 4.03
N SER A 86 7.46 9.67 4.97
CA SER A 86 7.75 8.37 5.60
C SER A 86 7.63 7.24 4.58
N ASP A 87 8.54 6.27 4.70
CA ASP A 87 8.54 4.99 4.02
C ASP A 87 7.31 4.13 4.38
N VAL A 88 7.07 3.11 3.55
CA VAL A 88 6.05 2.09 3.76
C VAL A 88 6.70 0.83 4.31
N ASP A 89 6.32 0.43 5.52
CA ASP A 89 6.80 -0.79 6.15
C ASP A 89 5.75 -1.90 6.03
N ALA A 90 6.05 -2.97 5.30
CA ALA A 90 5.17 -4.12 5.13
C ALA A 90 5.87 -5.43 5.55
N LEU A 91 5.15 -6.29 6.25
CA LEU A 91 5.62 -7.59 6.71
C LEU A 91 4.70 -8.69 6.15
N PHE A 92 5.29 -9.70 5.54
CA PHE A 92 4.64 -10.88 4.99
C PHE A 92 4.88 -12.04 5.93
N CYS A 93 3.82 -12.50 6.59
CA CYS A 93 3.87 -13.54 7.60
C CYS A 93 3.31 -14.86 7.07
N HIS A 94 4.14 -15.89 7.00
CA HIS A 94 3.74 -17.19 6.46
C HIS A 94 2.85 -17.99 7.43
N ARG A 95 1.74 -18.57 6.92
CA ARG A 95 0.74 -19.31 7.71
C ARG A 95 1.00 -20.82 7.83
N ASN A 96 1.52 -21.47 6.79
CA ASN A 96 1.57 -22.95 6.77
C ASN A 96 2.63 -23.57 7.70
N PHE A 97 3.38 -22.77 8.44
CA PHE A 97 4.38 -23.26 9.39
C PHE A 97 4.03 -22.76 10.78
N PRO A 98 3.15 -23.45 11.51
CA PRO A 98 2.91 -23.15 12.91
C PRO A 98 4.23 -23.15 13.68
N VAL A 99 4.49 -22.05 14.37
CA VAL A 99 5.66 -21.90 15.21
C VAL A 99 5.32 -22.33 16.63
N ILE A 100 6.07 -23.28 17.17
CA ILE A 100 5.92 -23.80 18.53
C ILE A 100 7.18 -23.53 19.35
N GLN A 101 7.00 -23.33 20.65
CA GLN A 101 8.11 -23.16 21.61
C GLN A 101 8.22 -24.31 22.60
N ASN A 102 7.17 -25.13 22.73
CA ASN A 102 7.19 -26.34 23.54
C ASN A 102 7.05 -27.56 22.62
N ILE A 103 7.99 -28.49 22.73
CA ILE A 103 7.99 -29.70 21.90
C ILE A 103 6.78 -30.61 22.19
N ALA A 104 6.15 -30.47 23.36
CA ALA A 104 4.91 -31.16 23.70
C ALA A 104 3.72 -30.72 22.82
N ASP A 105 3.77 -29.53 22.23
CA ASP A 105 2.74 -29.00 21.34
C ASP A 105 2.90 -29.50 19.89
N ARG A 106 3.82 -30.44 19.66
CA ARG A 106 4.11 -30.99 18.34
C ARG A 106 2.90 -31.78 17.81
N GLN A 107 2.56 -31.48 16.56
CA GLN A 107 1.57 -32.17 15.77
C GLN A 107 2.29 -32.96 14.67
N PHE A 108 2.06 -34.26 14.61
CA PHE A 108 2.84 -35.16 13.75
C PHE A 108 2.32 -35.26 12.29
N TRP A 109 1.18 -34.64 12.00
CA TRP A 109 0.53 -34.64 10.69
C TRP A 109 0.82 -33.40 9.84
N GLN A 110 1.55 -32.41 10.36
CA GLN A 110 1.90 -31.19 9.62
C GLN A 110 3.34 -30.74 9.91
N TRP A 111 3.85 -29.89 9.04
CA TRP A 111 5.13 -29.23 9.22
C TRP A 111 5.03 -28.16 10.31
N GLN A 112 6.02 -28.07 11.19
CA GLN A 112 6.08 -27.05 12.24
C GLN A 112 7.50 -26.50 12.38
N LEU A 113 7.60 -25.27 12.87
CA LEU A 113 8.87 -24.65 13.23
C LEU A 113 9.00 -24.62 14.75
N PHE A 114 10.05 -25.23 15.28
CA PHE A 114 10.39 -25.19 16.69
C PHE A 114 11.43 -24.11 16.96
N VAL A 115 11.10 -23.21 17.88
CA VAL A 115 12.00 -22.12 18.29
C VAL A 115 13.07 -22.67 19.22
N VAL A 116 14.33 -22.55 18.80
CA VAL A 116 15.49 -22.90 19.63
C VAL A 116 16.14 -21.61 20.13
N THR A 117 16.18 -21.44 21.45
CA THR A 117 16.88 -20.37 22.17
C THR A 117 17.82 -21.03 23.17
N ASP A 118 19.11 -21.09 22.84
CA ASP A 118 20.17 -21.60 23.72
C ASP A 118 21.09 -20.44 24.13
N ILE A 119 21.90 -20.63 25.16
CA ILE A 119 22.87 -19.66 25.66
C ILE A 119 23.87 -19.25 24.57
N SER A 120 24.15 -20.12 23.61
CA SER A 120 25.03 -19.82 22.47
C SER A 120 24.37 -18.90 21.42
N ILE A 121 23.06 -18.65 21.52
CA ILE A 121 22.32 -17.82 20.59
C ILE A 121 22.27 -16.39 21.13
N PRO A 122 22.56 -15.36 20.30
CA PRO A 122 22.52 -13.98 20.73
C PRO A 122 21.16 -13.57 21.30
N PRO A 123 21.11 -12.65 22.28
CA PRO A 123 19.86 -12.11 22.80
C PRO A 123 18.95 -11.57 21.68
N GLN A 124 17.64 -11.79 21.79
CA GLN A 124 16.62 -11.51 20.77
C GLN A 124 16.77 -12.26 19.44
N CYS A 125 17.65 -13.26 19.36
CA CYS A 125 17.73 -14.15 18.22
C CYS A 125 17.26 -15.56 18.61
N CYS A 126 16.89 -16.33 17.61
CA CYS A 126 16.57 -17.74 17.73
C CYS A 126 16.99 -18.49 16.46
N CYS A 127 17.06 -19.81 16.55
CA CYS A 127 17.13 -20.70 15.40
C CYS A 127 15.77 -21.38 15.21
N LEU A 128 15.38 -21.65 13.96
CA LEU A 128 14.13 -22.32 13.65
C LEU A 128 14.42 -23.75 13.19
N GLN A 129 14.10 -24.72 14.05
CA GLN A 129 14.20 -26.13 13.71
C GLN A 129 12.94 -26.57 12.96
N LEU A 130 13.10 -27.20 11.80
CA LEU A 130 12.02 -27.76 11.03
C LEU A 130 11.65 -29.14 11.59
N LEU A 131 10.40 -29.28 12.04
CA LEU A 131 9.85 -30.54 12.51
C LEU A 131 9.07 -31.21 11.39
N LEU A 132 9.52 -32.41 11.02
CA LEU A 132 8.97 -33.16 9.90
C LEU A 132 7.75 -33.98 10.31
N PRO A 133 6.71 -34.05 9.47
CA PRO A 133 5.64 -35.03 9.63
C PRO A 133 6.14 -36.42 9.21
N TYR A 134 5.49 -37.48 9.69
CA TYR A 134 5.89 -38.87 9.40
C TYR A 134 5.76 -39.28 7.91
N TYR A 135 5.05 -38.51 7.08
CA TYR A 135 4.58 -38.98 5.75
C TYR A 135 4.81 -38.01 4.56
N SER A 136 5.63 -36.96 4.65
CA SER A 136 5.77 -35.97 3.55
C SER A 136 7.21 -35.73 3.12
N ILE A 137 7.60 -36.23 1.94
CA ILE A 137 8.92 -36.01 1.31
C ILE A 137 8.90 -34.81 0.35
N CYS A 138 7.79 -34.53 -0.34
CA CYS A 138 7.74 -33.60 -1.49
C CYS A 138 8.08 -32.12 -1.18
N LEU A 139 7.84 -31.64 0.05
CA LEU A 139 8.17 -30.26 0.44
C LEU A 139 9.65 -30.10 0.82
N MET A 140 10.36 -31.19 1.16
CA MET A 140 11.79 -31.14 1.46
C MET A 140 12.58 -30.67 0.25
N ASP A 141 12.24 -31.15 -0.95
CA ASP A 141 13.00 -30.83 -2.15
C ASP A 141 13.01 -29.31 -2.46
N ILE A 142 11.94 -28.60 -2.07
CA ILE A 142 11.80 -27.15 -2.24
C ILE A 142 12.57 -26.38 -1.16
N LEU A 143 12.53 -26.82 0.10
CA LEU A 143 13.14 -26.12 1.23
C LEU A 143 14.61 -26.51 1.46
N PHE A 144 15.08 -27.64 0.94
CA PHE A 144 16.42 -28.17 1.15
C PHE A 144 17.55 -27.14 0.88
N PRO A 145 17.48 -26.32 -0.19
CA PRO A 145 18.49 -25.27 -0.43
C PRO A 145 18.57 -24.22 0.69
N TYR A 146 17.49 -24.09 1.47
CA TYR A 146 17.31 -23.13 2.55
C TYR A 146 17.39 -23.78 3.93
N CYS A 147 17.83 -25.04 4.01
CA CYS A 147 18.00 -25.74 5.27
C CYS A 147 19.48 -25.94 5.64
N HIS A 148 19.73 -26.13 6.92
CA HIS A 148 21.02 -26.54 7.47
C HIS A 148 20.80 -27.75 8.36
N ILE A 149 21.55 -28.82 8.15
CA ILE A 149 21.52 -30.00 9.01
C ILE A 149 22.71 -29.93 9.95
N ASP A 150 22.45 -30.01 11.25
CA ASP A 150 23.52 -30.02 12.25
C ASP A 150 24.12 -31.43 12.43
N ALA A 151 25.15 -31.53 13.29
CA ALA A 151 25.83 -32.80 13.58
C ALA A 151 24.92 -33.88 14.20
N HIS A 152 23.75 -33.50 14.71
CA HIS A 152 22.77 -34.41 15.32
C HIS A 152 21.63 -34.77 14.35
N GLY A 153 21.73 -34.38 13.07
CA GLY A 153 20.71 -34.61 12.07
C GLY A 153 19.47 -33.71 12.19
N ARG A 154 19.52 -32.66 13.02
CA ARG A 154 18.42 -31.70 13.14
C ARG A 154 18.45 -30.74 11.97
N VAL A 155 17.28 -30.50 11.38
CA VAL A 155 17.11 -29.61 10.22
C VAL A 155 16.71 -28.21 10.71
N PHE A 156 17.47 -27.19 10.33
CA PHE A 156 17.24 -25.80 10.66
C PHE A 156 16.96 -24.97 9.42
N LEU A 157 16.02 -24.04 9.51
CA LEU A 157 15.68 -23.12 8.43
C LEU A 157 16.63 -21.92 8.42
N ARG A 158 17.22 -21.64 7.25
CA ARG A 158 18.07 -20.48 7.02
C ARG A 158 17.23 -19.25 6.69
N ASN A 159 17.71 -18.09 7.12
CA ASN A 159 17.07 -16.80 6.96
C ASN A 159 17.11 -16.24 5.53
N ASN A 160 17.85 -16.87 4.60
CA ASN A 160 17.79 -16.56 3.17
C ASN A 160 16.59 -17.18 2.46
N VAL A 161 15.73 -17.94 3.15
CA VAL A 161 14.42 -18.37 2.63
C VAL A 161 13.57 -17.17 2.15
N ARG A 162 13.84 -15.96 2.67
CA ARG A 162 13.25 -14.70 2.20
C ARG A 162 13.47 -14.40 0.70
N GLU A 163 14.54 -14.96 0.12
CA GLU A 163 14.89 -14.80 -1.30
C GLU A 163 13.94 -15.56 -2.23
N ILE A 164 13.19 -16.55 -1.73
CA ILE A 164 12.21 -17.29 -2.53
C ILE A 164 11.09 -16.36 -2.97
N SER A 165 10.44 -15.68 -2.01
CA SER A 165 9.19 -14.97 -2.31
C SER A 165 9.40 -13.56 -2.88
N ILE A 166 10.35 -12.79 -2.35
CA ILE A 166 10.47 -11.37 -2.72
C ILE A 166 11.35 -11.18 -3.96
N THR A 167 12.37 -12.03 -4.16
CA THR A 167 13.23 -11.93 -5.35
C THR A 167 12.51 -12.38 -6.61
N GLU A 168 11.60 -13.35 -6.53
CA GLU A 168 10.70 -13.73 -7.63
C GLU A 168 9.77 -12.57 -7.99
N ILE A 169 9.15 -11.93 -6.99
CA ILE A 169 8.36 -10.71 -7.17
C ILE A 169 9.23 -9.63 -7.87
N CYS A 170 10.38 -9.24 -7.32
CA CYS A 170 11.20 -8.19 -7.93
C CYS A 170 11.69 -8.54 -9.36
N LYS A 171 11.96 -9.82 -9.65
CA LYS A 171 12.30 -10.28 -11.01
C LYS A 171 11.12 -10.20 -11.95
N GLU A 172 9.93 -10.55 -11.48
CA GLU A 172 8.67 -10.47 -12.22
C GLU A 172 8.29 -9.01 -12.56
N TYR A 173 8.53 -8.08 -11.62
CA TYR A 173 8.15 -6.67 -11.77
C TYR A 173 9.28 -5.75 -12.26
N GLY A 174 10.50 -6.27 -12.47
CA GLY A 174 11.65 -5.47 -12.89
C GLY A 174 12.04 -4.38 -11.89
N CYS A 175 11.63 -4.50 -10.62
CA CYS A 175 11.90 -3.52 -9.59
C CYS A 175 13.33 -3.63 -9.09
N HIS A 176 13.97 -2.49 -8.82
CA HIS A 176 15.24 -2.47 -8.12
C HIS A 176 14.99 -2.62 -6.62
N TYR A 177 15.72 -3.53 -5.99
CA TYR A 177 15.66 -3.70 -4.54
C TYR A 177 17.04 -3.59 -3.92
N ILE A 178 17.09 -3.06 -2.70
CA ILE A 178 18.29 -2.95 -1.87
C ILE A 178 17.99 -3.65 -0.55
N GLN A 179 18.89 -4.52 -0.11
CA GLN A 179 18.75 -5.15 1.20
C GLN A 179 19.12 -4.17 2.32
N ARG A 180 18.22 -3.96 3.29
CA ARG A 180 18.44 -3.08 4.46
C ARG A 180 18.05 -3.77 5.75
N GLY A 181 18.99 -4.42 6.42
CA GLY A 181 18.63 -5.21 7.60
C GLY A 181 17.59 -6.28 7.23
N PRO A 182 16.54 -6.53 8.03
CA PRO A 182 15.55 -7.59 7.74
C PRO A 182 14.71 -7.33 6.48
N SER A 183 14.72 -6.10 5.93
CA SER A 183 13.88 -5.69 4.80
C SER A 183 14.61 -5.79 3.46
N LEU A 184 13.81 -6.01 2.43
CA LEU A 184 14.14 -5.71 1.05
C LEU A 184 13.43 -4.41 0.70
N THR A 185 14.20 -3.35 0.52
CA THR A 185 13.70 -2.02 0.18
C THR A 185 13.51 -1.93 -1.32
N ILE A 186 12.26 -1.82 -1.77
CA ILE A 186 11.90 -1.65 -3.19
C ILE A 186 11.85 -0.15 -3.52
N ASP A 187 12.58 0.23 -4.57
CA ASP A 187 12.63 1.59 -5.14
C ASP A 187 12.81 2.72 -4.11
N ASP A 188 13.54 2.45 -3.01
CA ASP A 188 13.76 3.36 -1.87
C ASP A 188 12.47 3.86 -1.18
N ARG A 189 11.34 3.16 -1.37
CA ARG A 189 10.01 3.61 -0.91
C ARG A 189 9.29 2.64 0.00
N ALA A 190 9.54 1.34 -0.15
CA ALA A 190 8.82 0.31 0.58
C ALA A 190 9.78 -0.75 1.13
N ASP A 191 9.75 -0.95 2.44
CA ASP A 191 10.50 -1.98 3.15
C ASP A 191 9.62 -3.21 3.31
N MET A 192 9.96 -4.29 2.62
CA MET A 192 9.26 -5.57 2.68
C MET A 192 10.04 -6.57 3.53
N VAL A 193 9.40 -7.12 4.57
CA VAL A 193 10.00 -8.08 5.50
C VAL A 193 9.27 -9.42 5.44
N TYR A 194 10.00 -10.52 5.32
CA TYR A 194 9.44 -11.86 5.45
C TYR A 194 9.54 -12.35 6.90
N ALA A 195 8.48 -13.01 7.39
CA ALA A 195 8.38 -13.43 8.78
C ALA A 195 7.59 -14.74 9.01
N PHE A 196 7.81 -15.34 10.18
CA PHE A 196 6.92 -16.33 10.79
C PHE A 196 6.28 -15.76 12.04
N HIS A 197 5.07 -16.21 12.40
CA HIS A 197 4.39 -15.79 13.63
C HIS A 197 4.44 -16.87 14.70
N SER A 198 4.83 -16.48 15.91
CA SER A 198 4.75 -17.29 17.12
C SER A 198 3.70 -16.67 18.04
N ALA A 199 2.60 -17.39 18.28
CA ALA A 199 1.56 -16.96 19.22
C ALA A 199 2.10 -16.90 20.67
N THR A 200 3.09 -17.73 20.99
CA THR A 200 3.74 -17.74 22.31
C THR A 200 4.81 -16.64 22.40
N LEU A 201 4.89 -15.98 23.54
CA LEU A 201 5.93 -14.98 23.82
C LEU A 201 7.19 -15.63 24.40
N PRO A 202 8.39 -15.29 23.88
CA PRO A 202 9.65 -15.60 24.53
C PRO A 202 9.71 -14.99 25.95
N GLU A 203 10.47 -15.62 26.84
CA GLU A 203 10.51 -15.23 28.25
C GLU A 203 10.97 -13.77 28.46
N ASP A 204 11.95 -13.32 27.67
CA ASP A 204 12.46 -11.95 27.73
C ASP A 204 11.40 -10.90 27.37
N CYS A 205 10.46 -11.25 26.49
CA CYS A 205 9.35 -10.38 26.09
C CYS A 205 8.21 -10.36 27.13
N LYS A 206 8.19 -11.30 28.09
CA LYS A 206 7.17 -11.33 29.15
C LYS A 206 7.41 -10.28 30.24
N TYR A 207 8.57 -9.63 30.24
CA TYR A 207 8.93 -8.63 31.23
C TYR A 207 7.96 -7.45 31.29
N ILE A 208 7.44 -6.99 30.15
CA ILE A 208 6.50 -5.86 30.09
C ILE A 208 5.25 -6.08 30.97
N PHE A 209 4.84 -7.33 31.16
CA PHE A 209 3.67 -7.70 31.99
C PHE A 209 3.99 -7.83 33.47
N ARG A 210 5.27 -8.02 33.82
CA ARG A 210 5.72 -8.21 35.22
C ARG A 210 6.21 -6.91 35.85
N ARG A 211 6.68 -5.95 35.04
CA ARG A 211 7.27 -4.72 35.56
C ARG A 211 6.19 -3.77 36.12
N PRO A 212 6.49 -3.00 37.18
CA PRO A 212 5.54 -2.05 37.76
C PRO A 212 5.04 -1.04 36.73
N LYS A 213 3.74 -0.69 36.80
CA LYS A 213 3.08 0.34 35.97
C LYS A 213 2.58 1.48 36.87
N PRO A 214 3.45 2.44 37.26
CA PRO A 214 3.12 3.42 38.30
C PRO A 214 1.91 4.30 37.98
N CYS A 215 1.62 4.52 36.69
CA CYS A 215 0.52 5.36 36.23
C CYS A 215 -0.58 4.58 35.51
N HIS A 216 -0.67 3.26 35.74
CA HIS A 216 -1.72 2.37 35.21
C HIS A 216 -1.85 2.34 33.67
N TRP A 217 -0.78 2.69 32.97
CA TRP A 217 -0.65 2.51 31.53
C TRP A 217 0.51 1.55 31.21
N PRO A 218 0.36 0.59 30.29
CA PRO A 218 -0.85 0.23 29.54
C PRO A 218 -1.99 -0.28 30.43
N ARG A 219 -3.24 -0.10 29.99
CA ARG A 219 -4.42 -0.63 30.72
C ARG A 219 -4.48 -2.16 30.61
N PRO A 220 -5.15 -2.87 31.54
CA PRO A 220 -5.25 -4.33 31.52
C PRO A 220 -5.77 -4.93 30.20
N GLU A 221 -6.73 -4.26 29.57
CA GLU A 221 -7.30 -4.70 28.28
C GLU A 221 -6.24 -4.66 27.17
N LEU A 222 -5.45 -3.59 27.13
CA LEU A 222 -4.35 -3.46 26.18
C LEU A 222 -3.27 -4.50 26.48
N LEU A 223 -2.91 -4.74 27.75
CA LEU A 223 -1.95 -5.79 28.11
C LEU A 223 -2.40 -7.17 27.64
N THR A 224 -3.69 -7.46 27.69
CA THR A 224 -4.26 -8.71 27.16
C THR A 224 -4.04 -8.79 25.65
N GLN A 225 -4.37 -7.72 24.90
CA GLN A 225 -4.13 -7.66 23.45
C GLN A 225 -2.64 -7.79 23.09
N LEU A 226 -1.74 -7.18 23.86
CA LEU A 226 -0.30 -7.34 23.64
C LEU A 226 0.12 -8.80 23.82
N LYS A 227 -0.39 -9.48 24.85
CA LYS A 227 -0.10 -10.89 25.11
C LYS A 227 -0.58 -11.78 23.96
N ASP A 228 -1.79 -11.56 23.49
CA ASP A 228 -2.41 -12.35 22.42
C ASP A 228 -1.79 -12.09 21.05
N SER A 229 -1.10 -10.96 20.87
CA SER A 229 -0.46 -10.59 19.61
C SER A 229 0.74 -11.47 19.23
N GLY A 230 1.36 -12.18 20.18
CA GLY A 230 2.54 -13.01 19.92
C GLY A 230 3.77 -12.21 19.49
N VAL A 231 4.68 -12.85 18.76
CA VAL A 231 5.87 -12.22 18.16
C VAL A 231 6.08 -12.66 16.72
N PHE A 232 6.76 -11.83 15.93
CA PHE A 232 7.25 -12.22 14.62
C PHE A 232 8.72 -12.67 14.69
N LEU A 233 9.08 -13.59 13.81
CA LEU A 233 10.43 -14.09 13.61
C LEU A 233 10.90 -13.64 12.23
N VAL A 234 11.79 -12.66 12.19
CA VAL A 234 12.23 -11.99 10.95
C VAL A 234 13.69 -12.30 10.64
N SER A 235 14.06 -12.24 9.36
CA SER A 235 15.44 -12.53 8.93
C SER A 235 16.48 -11.57 9.52
N THR A 236 17.69 -12.04 9.80
CA THR A 236 18.81 -11.19 10.24
C THR A 236 19.77 -10.96 9.08
N ALA A 237 19.70 -9.82 8.38
CA ALA A 237 20.65 -9.54 7.29
C ALA A 237 22.07 -9.17 7.74
N HIS A 238 22.28 -8.82 9.00
CA HIS A 238 23.56 -8.32 9.49
C HIS A 238 23.98 -9.08 10.75
N VAL A 239 24.54 -10.27 10.55
CA VAL A 239 25.48 -10.85 11.53
C VAL A 239 26.93 -10.44 11.20
N GLU A 240 27.15 -9.64 10.15
CA GLU A 240 28.51 -9.27 9.70
C GLU A 240 29.25 -8.30 10.64
N ASN A 241 28.59 -7.65 11.61
CA ASN A 241 29.23 -6.64 12.46
C ASN A 241 28.87 -6.73 13.95
N THR A 242 28.30 -7.85 14.45
CA THR A 242 27.71 -7.82 15.81
C THR A 242 27.77 -9.12 16.60
N ILE A 243 28.58 -10.12 16.24
CA ILE A 243 28.63 -11.34 17.07
C ILE A 243 30.06 -11.86 17.22
N GLN A 244 30.76 -11.33 18.21
CA GLN A 244 31.39 -12.19 19.22
C GLN A 244 30.68 -11.89 20.54
N TRP A 245 29.73 -12.75 20.90
CA TRP A 245 29.17 -12.78 22.25
C TRP A 245 30.12 -13.62 23.10
N ASP A 246 30.76 -13.00 24.08
CA ASP A 246 31.54 -13.69 25.10
C ASP A 246 30.65 -13.90 26.34
N PRO A 247 30.28 -15.15 26.68
CA PRO A 247 29.49 -15.46 27.89
C PRO A 247 30.14 -14.96 29.19
N HIS A 248 31.45 -14.67 29.19
CA HIS A 248 32.21 -14.34 30.38
C HIS A 248 32.46 -12.84 30.60
N GLN A 249 32.02 -11.95 29.69
CA GLN A 249 32.09 -10.49 29.89
C GLN A 249 30.73 -9.89 30.25
N SER A 250 30.59 -9.51 31.52
CA SER A 250 29.39 -8.91 32.12
C SER A 250 29.09 -7.45 31.71
N LEU A 251 29.80 -6.91 30.71
CA LEU A 251 29.47 -5.65 30.04
C LEU A 251 29.64 -5.84 28.52
N GLY A 252 28.50 -5.98 27.83
CA GLY A 252 28.42 -6.30 26.40
C GLY A 252 29.19 -5.32 25.50
N THR A 253 30.44 -5.66 25.24
CA THR A 253 31.32 -4.95 24.30
C THR A 253 31.43 -5.83 23.06
N LEU A 254 30.84 -5.37 21.96
CA LEU A 254 30.79 -6.06 20.67
C LEU A 254 32.01 -5.66 19.83
N THR A 255 32.97 -6.58 19.66
CA THR A 255 34.12 -6.41 18.74
C THR A 255 33.81 -7.02 17.36
N VAL A 256 34.17 -6.28 16.30
CA VAL A 256 33.99 -6.67 14.89
C VAL A 256 35.28 -7.31 14.38
N ARG A 257 35.19 -8.52 13.83
CA ARG A 257 36.15 -9.03 12.84
C ARG A 257 35.40 -9.27 11.52
N PRO A 258 35.87 -8.73 10.39
CA PRO A 258 35.35 -9.12 9.08
C PRO A 258 36.04 -10.42 8.67
N ASN A 259 35.32 -11.54 8.68
CA ASN A 259 35.44 -12.58 7.65
C ASN A 259 34.52 -13.79 7.90
N ASP A 260 34.11 -14.35 6.77
CA ASP A 260 33.35 -15.57 6.49
C ASP A 260 31.86 -15.60 6.80
N ASN A 261 31.09 -15.71 5.70
CA ASN A 261 29.70 -16.14 5.58
C ASN A 261 28.91 -16.11 6.88
N SER A 262 28.24 -14.98 7.12
CA SER A 262 27.25 -14.80 8.19
C SER A 262 26.42 -16.07 8.36
N ASP A 263 26.40 -16.59 9.58
CA ASP A 263 25.62 -17.76 9.91
C ASP A 263 24.13 -17.46 9.66
N LYS A 264 23.64 -17.87 8.49
CA LYS A 264 22.28 -17.62 8.01
C LYS A 264 21.23 -18.38 8.82
N ARG A 265 21.57 -18.99 9.95
CA ARG A 265 20.65 -19.78 10.79
C ARG A 265 19.83 -18.93 11.78
N TYR A 266 20.26 -17.69 12.05
CA TYR A 266 19.60 -16.84 13.04
C TYR A 266 18.41 -16.05 12.49
N TRP A 267 17.39 -15.95 13.35
CA TRP A 267 16.16 -15.19 13.16
C TRP A 267 15.97 -14.21 14.32
N ARG A 268 15.61 -12.96 14.04
CA ARG A 268 15.36 -11.93 15.05
C ARG A 268 13.92 -11.98 15.53
N ILE A 269 13.72 -11.92 16.84
CA ILE A 269 12.41 -11.74 17.46
C ILE A 269 11.98 -10.28 17.28
N SER A 270 10.78 -10.05 16.73
CA SER A 270 10.19 -8.74 16.50
C SER A 270 8.85 -8.61 17.24
N THR A 271 8.73 -7.53 18.02
CA THR A 271 7.52 -7.17 18.76
C THR A 271 6.74 -6.02 18.08
N ASN A 272 6.89 -5.86 16.76
CA ASN A 272 6.31 -4.71 16.03
C ASN A 272 4.78 -4.63 16.16
N LEU A 273 4.08 -5.76 16.29
CA LEU A 273 2.63 -5.75 16.50
C LEU A 273 2.25 -5.18 17.88
N MET A 274 2.97 -5.55 18.93
CA MET A 274 2.78 -4.96 20.26
C MET A 274 3.04 -3.45 20.22
N GLU A 275 4.11 -3.03 19.56
CA GLU A 275 4.45 -1.62 19.41
C GLU A 275 3.34 -0.86 18.68
N ARG A 276 2.81 -1.43 17.60
CA ARG A 276 1.68 -0.84 16.86
C ARG A 276 0.46 -0.67 17.76
N LEU A 277 0.10 -1.68 18.55
CA LEU A 277 -1.01 -1.62 19.50
C LEU A 277 -0.79 -0.55 20.57
N LEU A 278 0.41 -0.46 21.13
CA LEU A 278 0.79 0.60 22.07
C LEU A 278 0.68 2.00 21.46
N MET A 279 1.13 2.17 20.22
CA MET A 279 1.02 3.43 19.49
C MET A 279 -0.43 3.79 19.19
N PHE A 280 -1.29 2.79 18.95
CA PHE A 280 -2.72 3.00 18.69
C PHE A 280 -3.46 3.53 19.92
N ASP A 281 -3.03 3.15 21.12
CA ASP A 281 -3.62 3.58 22.40
C ASP A 281 -3.16 4.97 22.88
N LEU A 282 -2.16 5.58 22.22
CA LEU A 282 -1.68 6.91 22.60
C LEU A 282 -2.76 8.00 22.46
N THR A 283 -2.79 8.91 23.42
CA THR A 283 -3.63 10.12 23.36
C THR A 283 -3.13 11.07 22.27
N MET A 284 -3.98 12.04 21.89
CA MET A 284 -3.61 12.99 20.84
C MET A 284 -2.42 13.87 21.24
N THR A 285 -2.35 14.32 22.49
CA THR A 285 -1.18 15.07 22.98
C THR A 285 0.09 14.22 22.96
N GLN A 286 0.03 12.93 23.32
CA GLN A 286 1.17 12.01 23.23
C GLN A 286 1.63 11.83 21.78
N MET A 287 0.69 11.67 20.85
CA MET A 287 0.99 11.61 19.40
C MET A 287 1.61 12.91 18.89
N LYS A 288 1.11 14.08 19.31
CA LYS A 288 1.72 15.38 18.96
C LYS A 288 3.15 15.48 19.47
N VAL A 289 3.43 15.07 20.71
CA VAL A 289 4.79 15.03 21.26
C VAL A 289 5.69 14.10 20.43
N TYR A 290 5.21 12.91 20.08
CA TYR A 290 5.96 11.99 19.22
C TYR A 290 6.31 12.61 17.87
N VAL A 291 5.33 13.23 17.21
CA VAL A 291 5.52 13.91 15.94
C VAL A 291 6.58 15.00 16.08
N ILE A 292 6.49 15.87 17.09
CA ILE A 292 7.52 16.90 17.33
C ILE A 292 8.91 16.29 17.52
N MET A 293 9.04 15.19 18.28
CA MET A 293 10.32 14.51 18.45
C MET A 293 10.87 14.02 17.09
N LYS A 294 10.03 13.46 16.22
CA LYS A 294 10.42 13.07 14.86
C LYS A 294 10.87 14.26 14.02
N ILE A 295 10.17 15.39 14.10
CA ILE A 295 10.53 16.65 13.42
C ILE A 295 11.93 17.09 13.89
N ILE A 296 12.15 17.17 15.20
CA ILE A 296 13.45 17.56 15.78
C ILE A 296 14.55 16.62 15.29
N ARG A 297 14.29 15.31 15.29
CA ARG A 297 15.26 14.33 14.82
C ARG A 297 15.57 14.50 13.34
N LYS A 298 14.57 14.70 12.49
CA LYS A 298 14.75 14.81 11.04
C LYS A 298 15.48 16.10 10.65
N GLU A 299 15.13 17.23 11.24
CA GLU A 299 15.72 18.52 10.85
C GLU A 299 17.03 18.83 11.56
N PHE A 300 17.14 18.49 12.85
CA PHE A 300 18.26 18.94 13.67
C PHE A 300 19.21 17.81 14.05
N CYS A 301 18.73 16.60 14.37
CA CYS A 301 19.63 15.50 14.74
C CYS A 301 20.24 14.79 13.52
N LYS A 302 19.49 14.60 12.43
CA LYS A 302 19.97 13.91 11.24
C LYS A 302 21.23 14.55 10.64
N PRO A 303 21.36 15.89 10.56
CA PRO A 303 22.63 16.52 10.16
C PRO A 303 23.80 16.22 11.10
N LEU A 304 23.55 15.97 12.38
CA LEU A 304 24.59 15.75 13.39
C LEU A 304 25.09 14.30 13.43
N VAL A 305 24.18 13.33 13.31
CA VAL A 305 24.47 11.89 13.52
C VAL A 305 23.93 10.98 12.41
N CYS A 306 23.51 11.56 11.29
CA CYS A 306 22.85 10.86 10.19
C CYS A 306 21.64 10.05 10.70
N ASP A 307 21.46 8.82 10.23
CA ASP A 307 20.32 7.98 10.60
C ASP A 307 20.55 7.10 11.85
N ARG A 308 21.68 7.28 12.58
CA ARG A 308 22.03 6.47 13.76
C ARG A 308 21.10 6.66 14.95
N LEU A 309 20.65 7.91 15.21
CA LEU A 309 19.51 8.16 16.09
C LEU A 309 18.23 8.07 15.27
N CYS A 310 17.61 6.88 15.20
CA CYS A 310 16.37 6.66 14.45
C CYS A 310 15.09 6.93 15.26
N THR A 311 13.95 6.96 14.58
CA THR A 311 12.60 7.17 15.15
C THR A 311 12.22 6.12 16.19
N PHE A 312 12.78 4.91 16.11
CA PHE A 312 12.57 3.84 17.08
C PHE A 312 13.05 4.21 18.50
N HIS A 313 14.17 4.93 18.63
CA HIS A 313 14.63 5.45 19.93
C HIS A 313 13.65 6.46 20.54
N LEU A 314 13.08 7.32 19.69
CA LEU A 314 12.13 8.36 20.11
C LEU A 314 10.82 7.73 20.55
N LYS A 315 10.33 6.75 19.78
CA LYS A 315 9.14 5.96 20.10
C LYS A 315 9.31 5.29 21.46
N THR A 316 10.42 4.58 21.64
CA THR A 316 10.74 3.89 22.90
C THR A 316 10.78 4.87 24.08
N THR A 317 11.42 6.02 23.90
CA THR A 317 11.44 7.09 24.91
C THR A 317 10.04 7.53 25.31
N LEU A 318 9.18 7.81 24.32
CA LEU A 318 7.80 8.21 24.56
C LEU A 318 7.03 7.16 25.34
N LEU A 319 7.09 5.89 24.94
CA LEU A 319 6.35 4.81 25.61
C LEU A 319 6.75 4.68 27.09
N PHE A 320 8.05 4.79 27.40
CA PHE A 320 8.51 4.83 28.79
C PHE A 320 8.04 6.09 29.53
N CYS A 321 8.05 7.27 28.89
CA CYS A 321 7.53 8.49 29.49
C CYS A 321 6.04 8.39 29.81
N VAL A 322 5.22 7.85 28.90
CA VAL A 322 3.79 7.65 29.10
C VAL A 322 3.52 6.70 30.26
N GLU A 323 4.23 5.57 30.34
CA GLU A 323 4.11 4.60 31.45
C GLU A 323 4.44 5.21 32.82
N MET A 324 5.37 6.16 32.85
CA MET A 324 5.92 6.75 34.08
C MET A 324 5.25 8.08 34.48
N SER A 325 4.20 8.52 33.79
CA SER A 325 3.56 9.81 34.06
C SER A 325 2.03 9.73 34.10
N PRO A 326 1.38 10.53 34.97
CA PRO A 326 -0.05 10.48 35.12
C PRO A 326 -0.76 11.04 33.88
N PRO A 327 -1.93 10.51 33.47
CA PRO A 327 -2.63 10.98 32.27
C PRO A 327 -2.91 12.48 32.22
N CYS A 328 -3.11 13.12 33.38
CA CYS A 328 -3.43 14.56 33.48
C CYS A 328 -2.32 15.50 33.01
N ILE A 329 -1.06 15.05 32.88
CA ILE A 329 -0.01 15.90 32.30
C ILE A 329 -0.08 15.95 30.77
N TRP A 330 -0.66 14.93 30.12
CA TRP A 330 -0.72 14.78 28.67
C TRP A 330 -1.89 15.55 28.07
N GLU A 331 -1.88 16.86 28.29
CA GLU A 331 -2.84 17.81 27.73
C GLU A 331 -2.11 18.80 26.81
N ASP A 332 -2.81 19.32 25.80
CA ASP A 332 -2.22 20.25 24.82
C ASP A 332 -1.61 21.50 25.46
N LYS A 333 -2.18 21.97 26.58
CA LYS A 333 -1.63 23.09 27.37
C LYS A 333 -0.25 22.81 27.99
N ASN A 334 0.11 21.54 28.13
CA ASN A 334 1.35 21.04 28.72
C ASN A 334 2.29 20.40 27.67
N ILE A 335 2.01 20.54 26.37
CA ILE A 335 2.74 19.82 25.31
C ILE A 335 4.26 20.10 25.34
N ILE A 336 4.67 21.33 25.66
CA ILE A 336 6.09 21.70 25.75
C ILE A 336 6.75 21.00 26.95
N GLN A 337 6.08 20.94 28.09
CA GLN A 337 6.53 20.23 29.28
C GLN A 337 6.64 18.73 29.01
N CYS A 338 5.67 18.13 28.33
CA CYS A 338 5.68 16.73 27.91
C CYS A 338 6.85 16.44 26.96
N LEU A 339 7.10 17.33 25.99
CA LEU A 339 8.26 17.24 25.11
C LEU A 339 9.58 17.32 25.88
N LYS A 340 9.74 18.30 26.77
CA LYS A 340 10.94 18.43 27.62
C LYS A 340 11.15 17.19 28.48
N PHE A 341 10.09 16.58 29.00
CA PHE A 341 10.15 15.35 29.77
C PHE A 341 10.72 14.19 28.93
N CYS A 342 10.23 14.03 27.69
CA CYS A 342 10.74 13.01 26.76
C CYS A 342 12.21 13.27 26.38
N LEU A 343 12.56 14.51 25.99
CA LEU A 343 13.94 14.87 25.62
C LEU A 343 14.91 14.72 26.80
N THR A 344 14.47 15.03 28.03
CA THR A 344 15.28 14.85 29.24
C THR A 344 15.55 13.37 29.51
N THR A 345 14.54 12.52 29.31
CA THR A 345 14.68 11.06 29.45
C THR A 345 15.66 10.51 28.42
N LEU A 346 15.51 10.88 27.14
CA LEU A 346 16.45 10.48 26.08
C LEU A 346 17.88 10.97 26.37
N LYS A 347 18.04 12.22 26.81
CA LYS A 347 19.34 12.77 27.23
C LYS A 347 19.97 11.96 28.36
N ARG A 348 19.18 11.54 29.36
CA ARG A 348 19.68 10.70 30.47
C ARG A 348 20.19 9.36 29.95
N TRP A 349 19.46 8.72 29.04
CA TRP A 349 19.88 7.48 28.39
C TRP A 349 21.15 7.65 27.57
N LEU A 350 21.30 8.78 26.86
CA LEU A 350 22.54 9.10 26.15
C LEU A 350 23.73 9.25 27.12
N LYS A 351 23.54 9.88 28.29
CA LYS A 351 24.60 10.02 29.31
C LYS A 351 25.09 8.66 29.84
N VAL A 352 24.17 7.73 30.08
CA VAL A 352 24.50 6.36 30.53
C VAL A 352 24.75 5.40 29.37
N ARG A 353 24.67 5.88 28.13
CA ARG A 353 24.87 5.14 26.87
C ARG A 353 24.00 3.88 26.77
N TYR A 354 22.81 3.93 27.37
CA TYR A 354 21.89 2.82 27.45
C TYR A 354 20.46 3.28 27.17
N CYS A 355 19.91 2.86 26.03
CA CYS A 355 18.51 3.04 25.67
C CYS A 355 17.80 1.69 25.78
N PRO A 356 16.95 1.46 26.80
CA PRO A 356 16.24 0.20 26.96
C PRO A 356 15.29 -0.02 25.78
N GLN A 357 15.10 -1.27 25.37
CA GLN A 357 13.97 -1.64 24.51
C GLN A 357 12.69 -1.75 25.37
N TYR A 358 11.53 -1.38 24.82
CA TYR A 358 10.30 -1.24 25.61
C TYR A 358 9.64 -2.56 26.04
N THR A 359 9.66 -3.60 25.21
CA THR A 359 8.98 -4.89 25.42
C THR A 359 9.90 -5.99 25.98
N THR A 360 11.23 -5.83 25.88
CA THR A 360 12.24 -6.86 26.12
C THR A 360 13.33 -6.36 27.08
N VAL A 361 13.80 -7.24 27.97
CA VAL A 361 14.86 -6.93 28.96
C VAL A 361 16.26 -6.98 28.39
N ASN A 362 17.19 -6.25 29.02
CA ASN A 362 18.64 -6.30 28.75
C ASN A 362 19.04 -5.97 27.30
N VAL A 363 18.19 -5.25 26.57
CA VAL A 363 18.47 -4.78 25.22
C VAL A 363 18.81 -3.30 25.24
N ASN A 364 20.01 -2.97 24.75
CA ASN A 364 20.43 -1.60 24.52
C ASN A 364 20.29 -1.21 23.05
N LEU A 365 19.34 -0.33 22.74
CA LEU A 365 19.09 0.13 21.37
C LEU A 365 20.20 1.04 20.80
N PHE A 366 21.03 1.64 21.65
CA PHE A 366 22.18 2.42 21.18
C PHE A 366 23.37 1.54 20.76
N ALA A 367 23.43 0.30 21.23
CA ALA A 367 24.54 -0.61 20.94
C ALA A 367 24.63 -0.90 19.44
N GLY A 368 25.84 -0.79 18.88
CA GLY A 368 26.09 -0.99 17.45
C GLY A 368 25.46 0.05 16.51
N LYS A 369 24.81 1.10 17.05
CA LYS A 369 24.16 2.16 16.26
C LYS A 369 24.86 3.50 16.41
N LEU A 370 24.97 4.03 17.62
CA LEU A 370 25.65 5.31 17.90
C LEU A 370 27.14 5.11 18.17
N ARG A 371 27.97 5.99 17.61
CA ARG A 371 29.42 6.01 17.85
C ARG A 371 29.74 6.79 19.12
N TRP A 372 30.86 6.46 19.77
CA TRP A 372 31.27 7.08 21.05
C TRP A 372 31.33 8.61 21.00
N ASN A 373 31.82 9.18 19.90
CA ASN A 373 31.94 10.62 19.70
C ASN A 373 30.60 11.32 19.40
N GLU A 374 29.53 10.58 19.09
CA GLU A 374 28.20 11.14 18.80
C GLU A 374 27.38 11.37 20.07
N PHE A 375 27.66 10.64 21.15
CA PHE A 375 26.94 10.81 22.43
C PHE A 375 27.08 12.23 23.01
N PRO A 376 28.30 12.80 23.15
CA PRO A 376 28.44 14.17 23.67
C PRO A 376 27.72 15.21 22.83
N VAL A 377 27.80 15.09 21.49
CA VAL A 377 27.13 16.00 20.54
C VAL A 377 25.62 16.01 20.75
N LEU A 378 24.99 14.83 20.85
CA LEU A 378 23.55 14.73 21.11
C LEU A 378 23.18 15.22 22.51
N ILE A 379 24.01 14.94 23.53
CA ILE A 379 23.77 15.40 24.90
C ILE A 379 23.80 16.93 24.97
N GLU A 380 24.77 17.57 24.33
CA GLU A 380 24.89 19.02 24.24
C GLU A 380 23.68 19.61 23.50
N PHE A 381 23.36 19.06 22.33
CA PHE A 381 22.21 19.47 21.53
C PHE A 381 20.90 19.44 22.33
N PHE A 382 20.57 18.30 22.95
CA PHE A 382 19.35 18.18 23.76
C PHE A 382 19.39 19.08 24.99
N THR A 383 20.57 19.32 25.58
CA THR A 383 20.72 20.28 26.68
C THR A 383 20.34 21.70 26.24
N ASN A 384 20.80 22.12 25.06
CA ASN A 384 20.50 23.44 24.52
C ASN A 384 19.01 23.60 24.18
N ILE A 385 18.39 22.59 23.56
CA ILE A 385 16.94 22.63 23.27
C ILE A 385 16.10 22.71 24.55
N ILE A 386 16.43 21.89 25.57
CA ILE A 386 15.68 21.86 26.83
C ILE A 386 15.81 23.20 27.59
N ARG A 387 17.00 23.82 27.58
CA ARG A 387 17.27 25.11 28.25
C ARG A 387 16.58 26.30 27.56
N ASN A 388 16.53 26.30 26.23
CA ASN A 388 16.01 27.44 25.46
C ASN A 388 14.50 27.36 25.20
N ASP A 389 13.72 26.75 26.11
CA ASP A 389 12.27 26.55 26.00
C ASP A 389 11.79 25.97 24.65
N VAL A 390 12.64 25.17 24.01
CA VAL A 390 12.36 24.59 22.69
C VAL A 390 12.03 25.66 21.62
N SER A 391 12.53 26.89 21.81
CA SER A 391 12.34 28.03 20.88
C SER A 391 12.87 27.75 19.47
N CYS A 392 13.80 26.80 19.33
CA CYS A 392 14.28 26.29 18.04
C CYS A 392 13.15 25.76 17.14
N LEU A 393 11.99 25.38 17.69
CA LEU A 393 10.83 24.95 16.88
C LEU A 393 10.32 26.03 15.93
N ARG A 394 10.57 27.31 16.19
CA ARG A 394 10.25 28.40 15.25
C ARG A 394 11.07 28.38 13.98
N ASN A 395 12.23 27.74 14.03
CA ASN A 395 13.11 27.62 12.88
C ASN A 395 12.81 26.36 12.06
N VAL A 396 11.81 25.57 12.47
CA VAL A 396 11.42 24.36 11.73
C VAL A 396 10.83 24.76 10.38
N LYS A 397 11.39 24.22 9.31
CA LYS A 397 10.96 24.50 7.94
C LYS A 397 9.93 23.50 7.45
N MET A 398 10.00 22.27 7.93
CA MET A 398 9.13 21.17 7.55
C MET A 398 7.68 21.51 7.88
N ASP A 399 6.82 21.32 6.88
CA ASP A 399 5.38 21.62 6.93
C ASP A 399 5.07 23.08 7.33
N ASP A 400 6.02 24.00 7.12
CA ASP A 400 5.98 25.38 7.58
C ASP A 400 5.69 25.52 9.09
N LEU A 401 6.00 24.49 9.89
CA LEU A 401 5.63 24.44 11.30
C LEU A 401 6.17 25.65 12.08
N GLY A 402 7.42 26.04 11.84
CA GLY A 402 8.04 27.18 12.50
C GLY A 402 7.36 28.51 12.18
N LYS A 403 6.89 28.69 10.94
CA LYS A 403 6.07 29.85 10.54
C LYS A 403 4.74 29.82 11.28
N ARG A 404 4.01 28.69 11.23
CA ARG A 404 2.69 28.52 11.88
C ARG A 404 2.73 28.84 13.37
N ILE A 405 3.76 28.37 14.08
CA ILE A 405 4.01 28.68 15.50
C ILE A 405 4.22 30.19 15.71
N SER A 406 4.95 30.85 14.82
CA SER A 406 5.36 32.26 14.97
C SER A 406 4.24 33.25 14.66
N SER A 407 3.32 32.87 13.79
CA SER A 407 2.28 33.76 13.26
C SER A 407 1.03 33.95 14.14
N ASN A 408 0.87 33.22 15.27
CA ASN A 408 -0.34 33.31 16.12
C ASN A 408 -1.67 33.36 15.31
N TYR A 409 -1.74 32.62 14.18
CA TYR A 409 -2.81 32.78 13.18
C TYR A 409 -4.19 32.83 13.82
N THR A 410 -4.83 33.99 13.76
CA THR A 410 -6.25 34.21 14.10
C THR A 410 -7.17 33.95 12.91
N ASP A 411 -6.62 33.78 11.69
CA ASP A 411 -7.40 33.44 10.50
C ASP A 411 -7.37 31.93 10.21
N SER A 412 -8.55 31.40 9.91
CA SER A 412 -8.86 30.01 9.61
C SER A 412 -8.55 29.62 8.16
N THR A 413 -7.44 30.07 7.58
CA THR A 413 -7.13 29.79 6.17
C THR A 413 -5.68 29.33 5.98
N ASN A 414 -5.56 28.19 5.29
CA ASN A 414 -4.34 27.50 4.83
C ASN A 414 -3.59 26.61 5.86
N GLY A 415 -4.32 25.88 6.71
CA GLY A 415 -3.93 24.47 6.93
C GLY A 415 -3.98 23.73 5.59
N ILE A 416 -3.18 22.67 5.39
CA ILE A 416 -3.54 21.71 4.33
C ILE A 416 -4.96 21.30 4.69
N PRO A 417 -6.00 21.60 3.87
CA PRO A 417 -7.36 21.28 4.23
C PRO A 417 -7.39 19.82 4.70
N PHE A 418 -8.00 19.54 5.85
CA PHE A 418 -8.18 18.17 6.36
C PHE A 418 -8.59 17.21 5.24
N GLU A 419 -9.48 17.74 4.43
CA GLU A 419 -9.86 17.37 3.10
C GLU A 419 -8.69 16.92 2.19
N GLU A 420 -7.69 17.75 1.86
CA GLU A 420 -6.63 17.40 0.90
C GLU A 420 -5.83 16.14 1.27
N LEU A 421 -5.72 15.86 2.56
CA LEU A 421 -5.00 14.71 3.07
C LEU A 421 -5.85 13.44 3.07
N ASP A 422 -7.16 13.56 3.34
CA ASP A 422 -8.14 12.47 3.17
C ASP A 422 -8.17 12.01 1.71
N ILE A 423 -8.02 12.93 0.74
CA ILE A 423 -7.84 12.59 -0.69
C ILE A 423 -6.66 11.68 -0.83
N VAL A 424 -5.45 12.11 -0.44
CA VAL A 424 -4.22 11.39 -0.76
C VAL A 424 -4.27 9.98 -0.19
N VAL A 425 -4.88 9.83 0.98
CA VAL A 425 -5.07 8.56 1.69
C VAL A 425 -6.14 7.70 1.00
N ALA A 426 -7.35 8.21 0.77
CA ALA A 426 -8.45 7.51 0.07
C ALA A 426 -8.08 7.15 -1.38
N THR A 427 -7.32 8.01 -2.01
CA THR A 427 -6.78 7.85 -3.36
C THR A 427 -5.71 6.78 -3.43
N LYS A 428 -4.77 6.75 -2.46
CA LYS A 428 -3.84 5.64 -2.34
C LYS A 428 -4.57 4.34 -2.11
N MET A 429 -5.63 4.32 -1.27
CA MET A 429 -6.48 3.13 -1.10
C MET A 429 -7.15 2.73 -2.40
N LEU A 430 -7.64 3.68 -3.18
CA LEU A 430 -8.36 3.40 -4.41
C LEU A 430 -7.45 2.89 -5.52
N ASN A 431 -6.29 3.51 -5.67
CA ASN A 431 -5.20 3.01 -6.52
C ASN A 431 -4.77 1.62 -6.11
N TYR A 432 -4.63 1.38 -4.81
CA TYR A 432 -4.23 0.08 -4.33
C TYR A 432 -5.31 -0.97 -4.57
N MET A 433 -6.57 -0.65 -4.29
CA MET A 433 -7.72 -1.53 -4.50
C MET A 433 -7.94 -1.87 -5.96
N ILE A 434 -8.14 -0.86 -6.80
CA ILE A 434 -8.53 -1.04 -8.20
C ILE A 434 -7.29 -1.36 -9.02
N GLY A 435 -6.18 -0.65 -8.79
CA GLY A 435 -4.90 -0.89 -9.45
C GLY A 435 -4.33 -2.28 -9.13
N ASN A 436 -4.45 -2.82 -7.92
CA ASN A 436 -4.01 -4.22 -7.69
C ASN A 436 -5.06 -5.25 -8.08
N SER A 437 -6.36 -4.90 -8.04
CA SER A 437 -7.40 -5.78 -8.57
C SER A 437 -7.22 -6.00 -10.08
N TYR A 438 -6.95 -4.93 -10.83
CA TYR A 438 -6.77 -4.99 -12.28
C TYR A 438 -5.32 -5.11 -12.74
N GLY A 439 -4.32 -4.79 -11.92
CA GLY A 439 -2.90 -4.80 -12.29
C GLY A 439 -2.27 -6.16 -12.04
N PHE A 440 -1.99 -6.50 -10.79
CA PHE A 440 -1.23 -7.71 -10.43
C PHE A 440 -1.86 -9.02 -10.93
N TYR A 441 -3.19 -9.17 -10.79
CA TYR A 441 -3.86 -10.39 -11.25
C TYR A 441 -3.86 -10.50 -12.79
N THR A 442 -4.11 -9.40 -13.48
CA THR A 442 -4.04 -9.36 -14.96
C THR A 442 -2.61 -9.57 -15.45
N MET A 443 -1.59 -9.13 -14.70
CA MET A 443 -0.18 -9.43 -15.00
C MET A 443 0.11 -10.93 -14.94
N SER A 444 -0.37 -11.63 -13.90
CA SER A 444 -0.25 -13.10 -13.83
C SER A 444 -1.02 -13.81 -14.96
N MET A 445 -2.14 -13.23 -15.42
CA MET A 445 -2.86 -13.74 -16.59
C MET A 445 -2.08 -13.55 -17.90
N PHE A 446 -1.34 -12.44 -18.08
CA PHE A 446 -0.58 -12.22 -19.32
C PHE A 446 0.49 -13.29 -19.57
N ALA A 447 1.09 -13.82 -18.51
CA ALA A 447 2.05 -14.91 -18.59
C ALA A 447 1.41 -16.25 -18.97
N ALA A 448 0.11 -16.42 -18.70
CA ALA A 448 -0.60 -17.66 -18.98
C ALA A 448 -1.01 -17.74 -20.46
N VAL A 449 -0.61 -18.83 -21.12
CA VAL A 449 -0.94 -19.08 -22.54
C VAL A 449 -2.36 -19.64 -22.70
N ASP A 450 -2.92 -20.28 -21.66
CA ASP A 450 -4.20 -20.99 -21.71
C ASP A 450 -5.32 -20.23 -20.99
N THR A 451 -6.25 -19.65 -21.77
CA THR A 451 -7.45 -18.95 -21.29
C THR A 451 -8.34 -19.83 -20.41
N SER A 452 -8.48 -21.13 -20.70
CA SER A 452 -9.34 -22.03 -19.93
C SER A 452 -8.79 -22.27 -18.52
N LYS A 453 -7.46 -22.40 -18.40
CA LYS A 453 -6.79 -22.47 -17.09
C LYS A 453 -6.98 -21.18 -16.30
N VAL A 454 -6.79 -20.03 -16.93
CA VAL A 454 -6.98 -18.71 -16.30
C VAL A 454 -8.40 -18.55 -15.75
N ILE A 455 -9.43 -18.93 -16.51
CA ILE A 455 -10.83 -18.89 -16.07
C ILE A 455 -11.06 -19.77 -14.84
N LYS A 456 -10.47 -20.97 -14.79
CA LYS A 456 -10.59 -21.89 -13.64
C LYS A 456 -9.88 -21.35 -12.42
N ASP A 457 -8.68 -20.80 -12.59
CA ASP A 457 -7.89 -20.22 -11.49
C ASP A 457 -8.60 -19.01 -10.90
N HIS A 458 -9.20 -18.17 -11.75
CA HIS A 458 -9.98 -17.01 -11.31
C HIS A 458 -11.31 -17.38 -10.66
N ALA A 459 -11.97 -18.46 -11.11
CA ALA A 459 -13.15 -18.99 -10.40
C ALA A 459 -12.79 -19.41 -8.96
N ARG A 460 -11.67 -20.11 -8.78
CA ARG A 460 -11.16 -20.50 -7.45
C ARG A 460 -10.83 -19.29 -6.59
N TYR A 461 -10.24 -18.25 -7.19
CA TYR A 461 -9.97 -16.97 -6.54
C TYR A 461 -11.27 -16.31 -6.04
N ILE A 462 -12.30 -16.23 -6.88
CA ILE A 462 -13.61 -15.68 -6.50
C ILE A 462 -14.25 -16.46 -5.36
N GLN A 463 -14.21 -17.79 -5.39
CA GLN A 463 -14.77 -18.62 -4.31
C GLN A 463 -14.08 -18.37 -2.97
N LYS A 464 -12.75 -18.20 -2.98
CA LYS A 464 -12.00 -17.79 -1.78
C LYS A 464 -12.47 -16.42 -1.28
N LEU A 465 -12.64 -15.45 -2.18
CA LEU A 465 -13.16 -14.14 -1.79
C LEU A 465 -14.58 -14.23 -1.23
N GLU A 466 -15.49 -14.99 -1.83
CA GLU A 466 -16.84 -15.21 -1.29
C GLU A 466 -16.77 -15.80 0.13
N THR A 467 -15.89 -16.78 0.35
CA THR A 467 -15.68 -17.39 1.68
C THR A 467 -15.17 -16.35 2.69
N ILE A 468 -14.19 -15.53 2.30
CA ILE A 468 -13.67 -14.45 3.15
C ILE A 468 -14.77 -13.43 3.46
N ASN A 469 -15.58 -13.06 2.47
CA ASN A 469 -16.69 -12.11 2.63
C ASN A 469 -17.74 -12.60 3.64
N GLN A 470 -17.97 -13.91 3.68
CA GLN A 470 -18.93 -14.54 4.60
C GLN A 470 -18.36 -14.73 6.01
N THR A 471 -17.07 -15.03 6.12
CA THR A 471 -16.43 -15.41 7.40
C THR A 471 -15.80 -14.23 8.15
N SER A 472 -15.48 -13.15 7.43
CA SER A 472 -14.77 -12.00 8.00
C SER A 472 -15.73 -10.90 8.47
N THR A 473 -15.26 -10.06 9.39
CA THR A 473 -16.00 -8.92 9.95
C THR A 473 -15.22 -7.61 9.79
N GLY A 474 -15.90 -6.48 9.98
CA GLY A 474 -15.29 -5.16 9.90
C GLY A 474 -14.69 -4.85 8.53
N TYR A 475 -13.47 -4.31 8.52
CA TYR A 475 -12.81 -3.78 7.32
C TYR A 475 -12.55 -4.82 6.24
N ILE A 476 -12.23 -6.07 6.61
CA ILE A 476 -11.96 -7.15 5.65
C ILE A 476 -13.19 -7.42 4.79
N ARG A 477 -14.36 -7.56 5.43
CA ARG A 477 -15.64 -7.79 4.71
C ARG A 477 -15.99 -6.62 3.80
N SER A 478 -15.87 -5.40 4.30
CA SER A 478 -16.08 -4.19 3.50
C SER A 478 -15.17 -4.15 2.27
N ALA A 479 -13.90 -4.53 2.42
CA ALA A 479 -12.95 -4.53 1.32
C ALA A 479 -13.27 -5.57 0.24
N VAL A 480 -13.61 -6.79 0.66
CA VAL A 480 -14.03 -7.83 -0.28
C VAL A 480 -15.30 -7.44 -1.01
N SER A 481 -16.26 -6.80 -0.34
CA SER A 481 -17.53 -6.39 -0.94
C SER A 481 -17.37 -5.40 -2.10
N VAL A 482 -16.29 -4.61 -2.13
CA VAL A 482 -15.97 -3.70 -3.24
C VAL A 482 -15.25 -4.42 -4.38
N ILE A 483 -14.36 -5.36 -4.07
CA ILE A 483 -13.54 -6.05 -5.09
C ILE A 483 -14.34 -7.13 -5.82
N LEU A 484 -15.19 -7.85 -5.08
CA LEU A 484 -15.87 -9.04 -5.57
C LEU A 484 -16.69 -8.78 -6.86
N PRO A 485 -17.42 -7.66 -7.01
CA PRO A 485 -18.17 -7.41 -8.25
C PRO A 485 -17.29 -7.14 -9.47
N PHE A 486 -16.15 -6.45 -9.32
CA PHE A 486 -15.18 -6.33 -10.40
C PHE A 486 -14.62 -7.70 -10.82
N ARG A 487 -14.43 -8.61 -9.87
CA ARG A 487 -13.99 -9.99 -10.16
C ARG A 487 -15.07 -10.79 -10.89
N TYR A 488 -16.34 -10.68 -10.51
CA TYR A 488 -17.42 -11.30 -11.28
C TYR A 488 -17.48 -10.79 -12.71
N SER A 489 -17.27 -9.48 -12.92
CA SER A 489 -17.23 -8.87 -14.25
C SER A 489 -16.15 -9.48 -15.13
N ILE A 490 -14.91 -9.54 -14.63
CA ILE A 490 -13.77 -10.14 -15.35
C ILE A 490 -14.04 -11.62 -15.64
N GLN A 491 -14.58 -12.37 -14.67
CA GLN A 491 -14.88 -13.79 -14.85
C GLN A 491 -15.97 -14.02 -15.91
N ALA A 492 -17.05 -13.23 -15.87
CA ALA A 492 -18.13 -13.32 -16.84
C ALA A 492 -17.62 -13.05 -18.26
N VAL A 493 -16.80 -12.01 -18.42
CA VAL A 493 -16.33 -11.57 -19.73
C VAL A 493 -15.27 -12.51 -20.30
N MET A 494 -14.38 -13.07 -19.49
CA MET A 494 -13.46 -14.13 -19.96
C MET A 494 -14.22 -15.38 -20.40
N LYS A 495 -15.24 -15.82 -19.64
CA LYS A 495 -16.10 -16.93 -20.04
C LYS A 495 -16.84 -16.62 -21.35
N ALA A 496 -17.40 -15.42 -21.47
CA ALA A 496 -18.07 -14.98 -22.69
C ALA A 496 -17.12 -14.94 -23.89
N SER A 497 -15.90 -14.44 -23.69
CA SER A 497 -14.87 -14.34 -24.72
C SER A 497 -14.47 -15.72 -25.24
N LEU A 498 -14.36 -16.72 -24.37
CA LEU A 498 -14.11 -18.11 -24.77
C LEU A 498 -15.27 -18.64 -25.63
N CYS A 499 -16.52 -18.52 -25.17
CA CYS A 499 -17.69 -18.98 -25.91
C CYS A 499 -17.84 -18.27 -27.26
N ILE A 500 -17.66 -16.93 -27.31
CA ILE A 500 -17.73 -16.15 -28.55
C ILE A 500 -16.62 -16.58 -29.52
N GLY A 501 -15.40 -16.77 -29.03
CA GLY A 501 -14.28 -17.24 -29.86
C GLY A 501 -14.51 -18.62 -30.46
N GLU A 502 -15.24 -19.49 -29.76
CA GLU A 502 -15.62 -20.83 -30.20
C GLU A 502 -16.97 -20.88 -30.95
N ASN A 503 -17.60 -19.73 -31.22
CA ASN A 503 -18.95 -19.61 -31.80
C ASN A 503 -20.03 -20.41 -31.05
N GLN A 504 -19.94 -20.46 -29.72
CA GLN A 504 -20.89 -21.11 -28.84
C GLN A 504 -21.95 -20.14 -28.30
N THR A 505 -23.10 -20.68 -27.91
CA THR A 505 -24.13 -19.92 -27.19
C THR A 505 -23.65 -19.58 -25.78
N LEU A 506 -23.96 -18.36 -25.31
CA LEU A 506 -23.54 -17.91 -23.97
C LEU A 506 -24.36 -18.60 -22.88
N PRO A 507 -23.73 -19.33 -21.93
CA PRO A 507 -24.44 -19.93 -20.81
C PRO A 507 -25.11 -18.90 -19.89
N GLN A 508 -26.24 -19.27 -19.26
CA GLN A 508 -26.94 -18.44 -18.26
C GLN A 508 -26.03 -18.03 -17.08
N GLU A 509 -25.04 -18.87 -16.74
CA GLU A 509 -24.07 -18.59 -15.68
C GLU A 509 -23.29 -17.28 -15.92
N ILE A 510 -23.01 -16.94 -17.19
CA ILE A 510 -22.33 -15.68 -17.55
C ILE A 510 -23.19 -14.48 -17.14
N PHE A 511 -24.48 -14.53 -17.44
CA PHE A 511 -25.41 -13.46 -17.09
C PHE A 511 -25.61 -13.34 -15.58
N ALA A 512 -25.66 -14.46 -14.86
CA ALA A 512 -25.71 -14.46 -13.39
C ALA A 512 -24.45 -13.81 -12.77
N LEU A 513 -23.26 -14.05 -13.34
CA LEU A 513 -22.03 -13.37 -12.92
C LEU A 513 -22.07 -11.88 -13.26
N CYS A 514 -22.58 -11.50 -14.44
CA CYS A 514 -22.79 -10.10 -14.78
C CYS A 514 -23.75 -9.42 -13.80
N GLU A 515 -24.88 -10.03 -13.44
CA GLU A 515 -25.80 -9.45 -12.44
C GLU A 515 -25.11 -9.21 -11.09
N LYS A 516 -24.31 -10.17 -10.62
CA LYS A 516 -23.50 -9.98 -9.41
C LYS A 516 -22.47 -8.85 -9.54
N SER A 517 -21.96 -8.56 -10.75
CA SER A 517 -20.99 -7.46 -10.96
C SER A 517 -21.64 -6.07 -10.93
N LEU A 518 -22.94 -5.97 -11.24
CA LEU A 518 -23.68 -4.70 -11.28
C LEU A 518 -23.89 -4.04 -9.90
N MET A 519 -23.65 -4.79 -8.81
CA MET A 519 -23.89 -4.35 -7.43
C MET A 519 -22.93 -3.26 -6.94
N SER A 520 -21.76 -3.07 -7.55
CA SER A 520 -20.78 -2.06 -7.09
C SER A 520 -20.03 -1.31 -8.19
N ASP A 521 -20.14 -1.70 -9.46
CA ASP A 521 -19.48 -1.03 -10.57
C ASP A 521 -20.53 -0.31 -11.41
N VAL A 522 -20.56 1.02 -11.30
CA VAL A 522 -21.57 1.86 -11.96
C VAL A 522 -21.45 1.81 -13.48
N THR A 523 -20.23 1.67 -14.01
CA THR A 523 -19.98 1.90 -15.44
C THR A 523 -19.28 0.74 -16.15
N SER A 524 -18.10 0.31 -15.71
CA SER A 524 -17.23 -0.58 -16.51
C SER A 524 -17.90 -1.93 -16.76
N SER A 525 -18.45 -2.55 -15.72
CA SER A 525 -19.16 -3.83 -15.81
C SER A 525 -20.42 -3.76 -16.68
N ARG A 526 -21.19 -2.66 -16.60
CA ARG A 526 -22.34 -2.44 -17.50
C ARG A 526 -21.91 -2.31 -18.95
N LEU A 527 -20.83 -1.57 -19.20
CA LEU A 527 -20.30 -1.39 -20.55
C LEU A 527 -19.75 -2.69 -21.14
N LYS A 528 -19.06 -3.51 -20.34
CA LYS A 528 -18.64 -4.85 -20.78
C LYS A 528 -19.84 -5.75 -21.13
N LEU A 529 -20.89 -5.72 -20.32
CA LEU A 529 -22.13 -6.45 -20.62
C LEU A 529 -22.81 -5.95 -21.90
N ALA A 530 -22.87 -4.63 -22.09
CA ALA A 530 -23.39 -4.03 -23.31
C ALA A 530 -22.58 -4.47 -24.54
N SER A 531 -21.27 -4.59 -24.44
CA SER A 531 -20.40 -5.10 -25.51
C SER A 531 -20.67 -6.56 -25.83
N ILE A 532 -20.92 -7.40 -24.83
CA ILE A 532 -21.34 -8.79 -25.02
C ILE A 532 -22.67 -8.84 -25.78
N TYR A 533 -23.68 -8.06 -25.37
CA TYR A 533 -24.97 -8.02 -26.08
C TYR A 533 -24.82 -7.52 -27.51
N PHE A 534 -24.04 -6.46 -27.72
CA PHE A 534 -23.75 -5.93 -29.05
C PHE A 534 -23.13 -6.99 -29.98
N LEU A 535 -22.14 -7.75 -29.49
CA LEU A 535 -21.47 -8.80 -30.26
C LEU A 535 -22.35 -10.01 -30.54
N GLN A 536 -23.37 -10.25 -29.72
CA GLN A 536 -24.40 -11.27 -29.91
C GLN A 536 -25.58 -10.81 -30.78
N CYS A 537 -25.47 -9.63 -31.40
CA CYS A 537 -26.55 -9.00 -32.16
C CYS A 537 -27.84 -8.73 -31.34
N ARG A 538 -27.72 -8.64 -30.02
CA ARG A 538 -28.81 -8.34 -29.06
C ARG A 538 -28.87 -6.83 -28.80
N PHE A 539 -29.19 -6.09 -29.86
CA PHE A 539 -29.03 -4.63 -29.88
C PHE A 539 -30.01 -3.88 -28.96
N GLU A 540 -31.22 -4.42 -28.75
CA GLU A 540 -32.21 -3.81 -27.84
C GLU A 540 -31.72 -3.87 -26.39
N GLU A 541 -31.17 -5.02 -25.98
CA GLU A 541 -30.60 -5.19 -24.63
C GLU A 541 -29.33 -4.36 -24.45
N ALA A 542 -28.47 -4.28 -25.47
CA ALA A 542 -27.31 -3.40 -25.46
C ALA A 542 -27.74 -1.93 -25.29
N ALA A 543 -28.73 -1.47 -26.05
CA ALA A 543 -29.27 -0.11 -25.96
C ALA A 543 -29.90 0.18 -24.58
N ALA A 544 -30.61 -0.79 -24.00
CA ALA A 544 -31.20 -0.66 -22.67
C ALA A 544 -30.13 -0.44 -21.59
N ILE A 545 -29.06 -1.23 -21.61
CA ILE A 545 -27.94 -1.07 -20.67
C ILE A 545 -27.23 0.27 -20.90
N LEU A 546 -26.99 0.67 -22.15
CA LEU A 546 -26.35 1.94 -22.47
C LEU A 546 -27.17 3.16 -21.99
N LYS A 547 -28.51 3.08 -22.06
CA LYS A 547 -29.40 4.11 -21.52
C LYS A 547 -29.30 4.21 -20.01
N GLN A 548 -29.20 3.07 -19.30
CA GLN A 548 -28.97 3.06 -17.85
C GLN A 548 -27.63 3.70 -17.49
N VAL A 549 -26.55 3.32 -18.19
CA VAL A 549 -25.21 3.92 -17.94
C VAL A 549 -25.23 5.42 -18.20
N ASN A 550 -25.88 5.88 -19.27
CA ASN A 550 -25.98 7.31 -19.58
C ASN A 550 -26.70 8.09 -18.48
N ALA A 551 -27.80 7.55 -17.93
CA ALA A 551 -28.53 8.16 -16.81
C ALA A 551 -27.70 8.20 -15.51
N LEU A 552 -26.84 7.21 -15.29
CA LEU A 552 -25.94 7.17 -14.14
C LEU A 552 -24.81 8.19 -14.29
N ILE A 553 -24.16 8.24 -15.46
CA ILE A 553 -23.04 9.17 -15.70
C ILE A 553 -23.49 10.64 -15.70
N SER A 554 -24.72 10.93 -16.17
CA SER A 554 -25.29 12.29 -16.13
C SER A 554 -25.46 12.86 -14.72
N ASN A 555 -25.41 12.03 -13.68
CA ASN A 555 -25.58 12.44 -12.27
C ASN A 555 -24.25 12.84 -11.57
N GLN A 556 -23.27 13.36 -12.31
CA GLN A 556 -21.94 13.78 -11.78
C GLN A 556 -21.11 12.63 -11.19
N VAL A 557 -20.86 11.57 -11.98
CA VAL A 557 -19.86 10.55 -11.61
C VAL A 557 -18.45 11.06 -11.86
N ILE A 558 -17.52 10.64 -11.00
CA ILE A 558 -16.12 11.02 -11.05
C ILE A 558 -15.32 9.99 -11.88
N PRO A 559 -14.68 10.38 -13.00
CA PRO A 559 -13.90 9.45 -13.82
C PRO A 559 -12.65 8.97 -13.09
N PHE A 560 -12.36 7.66 -13.18
CA PHE A 560 -11.23 7.03 -12.50
C PHE A 560 -10.47 6.07 -13.42
N SER A 561 -9.14 6.20 -13.46
CA SER A 561 -8.24 5.27 -14.16
C SER A 561 -7.28 4.61 -13.18
N PRO A 562 -7.20 3.27 -13.10
CA PRO A 562 -6.30 2.58 -12.18
C PRO A 562 -4.81 2.67 -12.56
N PHE A 563 -4.48 3.23 -13.73
CA PHE A 563 -3.11 3.25 -14.26
C PHE A 563 -2.40 4.59 -14.10
N PHE A 564 -3.07 5.64 -13.62
CA PHE A 564 -2.47 6.97 -13.47
C PHE A 564 -2.27 7.37 -12.00
N SER A 565 -1.13 8.04 -11.74
CA SER A 565 -0.83 8.65 -10.44
C SER A 565 -1.73 9.87 -10.22
N PHE A 566 -2.37 9.94 -9.05
CA PHE A 566 -3.37 10.94 -8.67
C PHE A 566 -2.79 12.31 -8.27
N SER A 567 -1.64 12.67 -8.81
CA SER A 567 -1.10 14.02 -8.62
C SER A 567 -1.92 15.12 -9.32
N ASN A 568 -3.02 14.77 -10.04
CA ASN A 568 -3.93 15.73 -10.66
C ASN A 568 -5.13 16.06 -9.74
N HIS A 569 -5.22 17.33 -9.36
CA HIS A 569 -5.92 17.88 -8.19
C HIS A 569 -7.47 17.76 -8.13
N LYS A 570 -8.16 17.36 -9.21
CA LYS A 570 -9.63 17.55 -9.29
C LYS A 570 -10.47 16.43 -8.65
N PHE A 571 -10.13 15.16 -8.89
CA PHE A 571 -10.76 13.98 -8.24
C PHE A 571 -10.71 14.11 -6.73
N GLY A 572 -9.58 14.62 -6.28
CA GLY A 572 -9.34 14.94 -4.90
C GLY A 572 -10.29 15.99 -4.34
N SER A 573 -10.40 17.16 -4.99
CA SER A 573 -11.25 18.24 -4.49
C SER A 573 -12.74 17.89 -4.34
N GLU A 574 -13.27 16.99 -5.17
CA GLU A 574 -14.68 16.53 -5.08
C GLU A 574 -14.90 15.50 -3.95
N LEU A 575 -13.89 14.65 -3.70
CA LEU A 575 -13.82 13.71 -2.56
C LEU A 575 -13.90 14.42 -1.20
N LEU A 576 -13.43 15.67 -1.12
CA LEU A 576 -13.37 16.49 0.10
C LEU A 576 -14.72 16.75 0.74
N GLY A 577 -15.73 16.99 -0.10
CA GLY A 577 -17.05 17.39 0.35
C GLY A 577 -17.87 16.25 0.94
N ARG A 578 -17.51 14.98 0.67
CA ARG A 578 -18.38 13.82 0.91
C ARG A 578 -17.75 12.84 1.91
N ARG A 579 -17.69 13.27 3.17
CA ARG A 579 -17.09 12.54 4.31
C ARG A 579 -17.81 11.24 4.73
N LYS A 580 -18.96 10.92 4.15
CA LYS A 580 -19.75 9.72 4.52
C LYS A 580 -19.54 8.60 3.51
N GLU A 581 -18.91 7.54 4.00
CA GLU A 581 -18.73 6.23 3.37
C GLU A 581 -17.99 6.26 2.02
N PHE A 582 -16.66 6.35 2.08
CA PHE A 582 -15.77 6.13 0.92
C PHE A 582 -16.21 4.94 0.06
N LEU A 583 -16.64 3.84 0.66
CA LEU A 583 -17.17 2.66 -0.04
C LEU A 583 -18.46 2.96 -0.84
N HIS A 584 -19.39 3.72 -0.27
CA HIS A 584 -20.61 4.15 -0.95
C HIS A 584 -20.28 5.03 -2.16
N MET A 585 -19.33 5.95 -2.02
CA MET A 585 -18.86 6.78 -3.11
C MET A 585 -18.23 5.93 -4.23
N LEU A 586 -17.37 4.96 -3.90
CA LEU A 586 -16.81 4.05 -4.91
C LEU A 586 -17.87 3.25 -5.65
N GLN A 587 -18.91 2.83 -4.93
CA GLN A 587 -19.98 2.00 -5.47
C GLN A 587 -20.96 2.77 -6.35
N ASN A 588 -21.16 4.07 -6.13
CA ASN A 588 -22.26 4.82 -6.72
C ASN A 588 -21.82 6.07 -7.51
N GLU A 589 -20.63 6.58 -7.26
CA GLU A 589 -20.20 7.89 -7.78
C GLU A 589 -18.89 7.82 -8.59
N VAL A 590 -18.21 6.67 -8.65
CA VAL A 590 -16.94 6.53 -9.40
C VAL A 590 -17.13 5.73 -10.69
N ALA A 591 -16.73 6.32 -11.81
CA ALA A 591 -16.72 5.70 -13.12
C ALA A 591 -15.32 5.19 -13.48
N VAL A 592 -15.03 3.93 -13.13
CA VAL A 592 -13.76 3.25 -13.46
C VAL A 592 -13.65 3.05 -14.97
N CYS A 593 -12.46 3.25 -15.55
CA CYS A 593 -12.19 2.92 -16.96
C CYS A 593 -12.64 1.49 -17.31
N THR A 594 -13.16 1.32 -18.52
CA THR A 594 -13.47 0.00 -19.05
C THR A 594 -12.18 -0.64 -19.57
N ILE A 595 -11.77 -1.76 -18.98
CA ILE A 595 -10.49 -2.43 -19.26
C ILE A 595 -10.78 -3.81 -19.82
N PHE A 596 -10.30 -4.10 -21.03
CA PHE A 596 -10.34 -5.44 -21.61
C PHE A 596 -8.93 -6.01 -21.69
N ASN A 597 -8.72 -7.22 -21.17
CA ASN A 597 -7.45 -7.93 -21.30
C ASN A 597 -7.43 -8.88 -22.51
N ARG A 598 -6.26 -9.44 -22.84
CA ARG A 598 -6.08 -10.37 -23.96
C ARG A 598 -7.05 -11.58 -23.97
N HIS A 599 -7.45 -12.08 -22.80
CA HIS A 599 -8.41 -13.19 -22.68
C HIS A 599 -9.85 -12.74 -22.85
N GLU A 600 -10.11 -11.42 -22.79
CA GLU A 600 -11.41 -10.79 -23.04
C GLU A 600 -11.55 -10.26 -24.48
N MET A 601 -10.54 -10.46 -25.34
CA MET A 601 -10.46 -9.86 -26.69
C MET A 601 -11.68 -10.16 -27.58
N ASN A 602 -12.29 -11.34 -27.47
CA ASN A 602 -13.47 -11.68 -28.26
C ASN A 602 -14.74 -10.98 -27.78
N CYS A 603 -14.73 -10.36 -26.60
CA CYS A 603 -15.80 -9.50 -26.08
C CYS A 603 -15.60 -8.02 -26.41
N VAL A 604 -14.55 -7.68 -27.16
CA VAL A 604 -14.28 -6.31 -27.59
C VAL A 604 -14.90 -6.10 -28.96
N PRO A 605 -15.63 -4.99 -29.20
CA PRO A 605 -16.08 -4.64 -30.55
C PRO A 605 -14.93 -4.73 -31.54
N ARG A 606 -15.13 -5.39 -32.69
CA ARG A 606 -14.08 -5.71 -33.67
C ARG A 606 -13.21 -4.51 -34.07
N GLN A 607 -13.77 -3.31 -34.00
CA GLN A 607 -13.13 -2.07 -34.38
C GLN A 607 -12.18 -1.53 -33.30
N LEU A 608 -12.37 -1.93 -32.05
CA LEU A 608 -11.46 -1.71 -30.93
C LEU A 608 -10.44 -2.83 -30.74
N VAL A 609 -10.64 -3.99 -31.38
CA VAL A 609 -9.67 -5.07 -31.37
C VAL A 609 -8.31 -4.61 -31.92
N ALA A 610 -8.29 -3.65 -32.86
CA ALA A 610 -7.07 -3.04 -33.37
C ALA A 610 -6.22 -2.35 -32.28
N GLU A 611 -6.84 -1.93 -31.17
CA GLU A 611 -6.14 -1.41 -30.00
C GLU A 611 -5.24 -2.45 -29.30
N PHE A 612 -5.42 -3.74 -29.58
CA PHE A 612 -4.55 -4.81 -29.10
C PHE A 612 -3.41 -5.17 -30.06
N TYR A 613 -3.43 -4.70 -31.32
CA TYR A 613 -2.48 -5.15 -32.37
C TYR A 613 -1.36 -4.14 -32.65
N ARG A 614 -0.12 -4.65 -32.77
CA ARG A 614 1.12 -3.87 -32.95
C ARG A 614 1.50 -3.62 -34.41
N THR A 615 2.28 -2.56 -34.66
CA THR A 615 3.35 -2.53 -35.69
C THR A 615 4.68 -2.77 -34.97
N VAL A 616 5.38 -3.87 -35.26
CA VAL A 616 6.68 -4.20 -34.64
C VAL A 616 7.79 -3.93 -35.65
N THR A 617 8.81 -3.17 -35.27
CA THR A 617 10.10 -3.16 -35.96
C THR A 617 11.02 -4.22 -35.35
N ALA A 618 11.85 -4.87 -36.18
CA ALA A 618 12.66 -6.03 -35.79
C ALA A 618 13.70 -5.76 -34.68
N GLU A 619 14.03 -4.50 -34.40
CA GLU A 619 14.99 -4.10 -33.37
C GLU A 619 14.41 -4.18 -31.94
N ASP A 620 13.08 -4.22 -31.78
CA ASP A 620 12.41 -4.21 -30.46
C ASP A 620 12.34 -5.59 -29.78
N ALA A 621 12.82 -6.65 -30.44
CA ALA A 621 12.79 -8.01 -29.89
C ALA A 621 13.76 -8.23 -28.71
N GLY A 622 14.77 -7.36 -28.53
CA GLY A 622 15.81 -7.50 -27.51
C GLY A 622 15.58 -6.72 -26.21
N CYS A 623 14.73 -5.70 -26.21
CA CYS A 623 14.53 -4.80 -25.06
C CYS A 623 13.11 -4.91 -24.49
N ARG A 624 12.82 -5.99 -23.75
CA ARG A 624 11.63 -6.05 -22.88
C ARG A 624 11.81 -5.19 -21.61
N LEU A 625 12.11 -3.90 -21.77
CA LEU A 625 12.23 -2.95 -20.65
C LEU A 625 10.93 -2.16 -20.46
N TYR A 626 9.99 -2.80 -19.76
CA TYR A 626 9.01 -2.31 -18.78
C TYR A 626 8.14 -1.05 -19.02
N ARG A 627 8.28 -0.29 -20.13
CA ARG A 627 7.33 0.79 -20.48
C ARG A 627 6.12 0.32 -21.31
N ASP A 628 6.09 -0.95 -21.71
CA ASP A 628 5.12 -1.48 -22.69
C ASP A 628 4.06 -2.45 -22.15
N TYR A 629 3.99 -2.70 -20.83
CA TYR A 629 3.02 -3.65 -20.25
C TYR A 629 1.54 -3.23 -20.36
N TRP A 630 1.26 -1.97 -20.70
CA TRP A 630 -0.10 -1.46 -20.82
C TRP A 630 -0.81 -1.95 -22.10
N MET A 631 -0.09 -2.69 -22.97
CA MET A 631 -0.43 -2.90 -24.38
C MET A 631 -1.09 -4.25 -24.70
N ASP A 632 -1.29 -5.12 -23.71
CA ASP A 632 -2.20 -6.28 -23.78
C ASP A 632 -3.58 -5.96 -23.16
N LEU A 633 -3.83 -4.66 -22.93
CA LEU A 633 -5.07 -4.10 -22.40
C LEU A 633 -5.62 -3.05 -23.35
N ALA A 634 -6.90 -3.14 -23.68
CA ALA A 634 -7.64 -1.97 -24.15
C ALA A 634 -8.23 -1.25 -22.94
N VAL A 635 -7.71 -0.06 -22.63
CA VAL A 635 -8.18 0.77 -21.51
C VAL A 635 -8.85 2.01 -22.06
N VAL A 636 -10.17 2.11 -21.90
CA VAL A 636 -10.96 3.22 -22.42
C VAL A 636 -11.73 3.88 -21.29
N ASN A 637 -11.78 5.21 -21.28
CA ASN A 637 -12.65 5.92 -20.36
C ASN A 637 -14.12 5.51 -20.60
N SER A 638 -14.86 5.28 -19.52
CA SER A 638 -16.22 4.74 -19.61
C SER A 638 -17.18 5.63 -20.40
N LEU A 639 -17.02 6.95 -20.31
CA LEU A 639 -17.89 7.90 -21.02
C LEU A 639 -17.69 7.90 -22.55
N PRO A 640 -16.49 8.11 -23.12
CA PRO A 640 -16.30 8.01 -24.57
C PRO A 640 -16.56 6.60 -25.08
N TYR A 641 -16.30 5.55 -24.29
CA TYR A 641 -16.65 4.18 -24.68
C TYR A 641 -18.16 3.97 -24.78
N MET A 642 -18.93 4.50 -23.83
CA MET A 642 -20.39 4.46 -23.85
C MET A 642 -20.95 5.14 -25.10
N TYR A 643 -20.52 6.38 -25.40
CA TYR A 643 -20.99 7.09 -26.59
C TYR A 643 -20.61 6.37 -27.89
N TYR A 644 -19.42 5.80 -27.95
CA TYR A 644 -19.00 4.98 -29.08
C TYR A 644 -19.89 3.74 -29.27
N LEU A 645 -20.18 3.01 -28.20
CA LEU A 645 -21.02 1.82 -28.26
C LEU A 645 -22.50 2.15 -28.57
N GLN A 646 -23.00 3.29 -28.09
CA GLN A 646 -24.31 3.86 -28.49
C GLN A 646 -24.32 4.15 -30.00
N TYR A 647 -23.32 4.86 -30.51
CA TYR A 647 -23.20 5.15 -31.93
C TYR A 647 -23.23 3.87 -32.76
N LEU A 648 -22.42 2.85 -32.42
CA LEU A 648 -22.41 1.57 -33.15
C LEU A 648 -23.77 0.86 -33.10
N THR A 649 -24.39 0.80 -31.90
CA THR A 649 -25.68 0.12 -31.70
C THR A 649 -26.77 0.78 -32.52
N PHE A 650 -26.93 2.11 -32.39
CA PHE A 650 -27.98 2.86 -33.07
C PHE A 650 -27.78 2.96 -34.58
N ARG A 651 -26.52 2.95 -35.05
CA ARG A 651 -26.22 2.86 -36.48
C ARG A 651 -26.72 1.55 -37.08
N ILE A 652 -26.55 0.44 -36.37
CA ILE A 652 -26.98 -0.88 -36.86
C ILE A 652 -28.51 -1.03 -36.78
N THR A 653 -29.14 -0.51 -35.73
CA THR A 653 -30.60 -0.59 -35.58
C THR A 653 -31.38 0.45 -36.40
N GLY A 654 -30.69 1.36 -37.10
CA GLY A 654 -31.32 2.39 -37.93
C GLY A 654 -31.93 3.56 -37.15
N LEU A 655 -31.58 3.74 -35.88
CA LEU A 655 -32.04 4.86 -35.04
C LEU A 655 -31.16 6.10 -35.28
N ILE A 656 -31.39 6.78 -36.41
CA ILE A 656 -30.51 7.84 -36.93
C ILE A 656 -30.35 9.01 -35.94
N SER A 657 -31.46 9.47 -35.32
CA SER A 657 -31.41 10.60 -34.38
C SER A 657 -30.56 10.29 -33.14
N ASP A 658 -30.68 9.08 -32.59
CA ASP A 658 -29.90 8.65 -31.42
C ASP A 658 -28.43 8.40 -31.79
N LYS A 659 -28.18 7.86 -33.00
CA LYS A 659 -26.84 7.71 -33.57
C LYS A 659 -26.13 9.06 -33.68
N ASP A 660 -26.79 10.07 -34.24
CA ASP A 660 -26.22 11.42 -34.40
C ASP A 660 -25.98 12.09 -33.04
N SER A 661 -26.90 11.92 -32.08
CA SER A 661 -26.74 12.40 -30.70
C SER A 661 -25.52 11.79 -30.02
N ALA A 662 -25.34 10.46 -30.13
CA ALA A 662 -24.18 9.76 -29.57
C ALA A 662 -22.86 10.25 -30.20
N LEU A 663 -22.84 10.44 -31.53
CA LEU A 663 -21.67 10.97 -32.24
C LEU A 663 -21.33 12.40 -31.79
N ASN A 664 -22.34 13.27 -31.66
CA ASN A 664 -22.17 14.64 -31.21
C ASN A 664 -21.64 14.71 -29.77
N ASN A 665 -22.13 13.85 -28.88
CA ASN A 665 -21.65 13.76 -27.50
C ASN A 665 -20.19 13.28 -27.44
N LEU A 666 -19.83 12.27 -28.23
CA LEU A 666 -18.43 11.81 -28.33
C LEU A 666 -17.53 12.92 -28.89
N GLN A 667 -17.99 13.63 -29.93
CA GLN A 667 -17.27 14.75 -30.51
C GLN A 667 -17.08 15.88 -29.50
N TYR A 668 -18.11 16.25 -28.75
CA TYR A 668 -18.04 17.26 -27.71
C TYR A 668 -17.05 16.84 -26.62
N TYR A 669 -17.09 15.57 -26.18
CA TYR A 669 -16.16 15.04 -25.20
C TYR A 669 -14.70 15.11 -25.67
N VAL A 670 -14.44 14.73 -26.93
CA VAL A 670 -13.08 14.66 -27.48
C VAL A 670 -12.53 16.04 -27.85
N LEU A 671 -13.35 16.98 -28.33
CA LEU A 671 -12.87 18.27 -28.84
C LEU A 671 -12.89 19.41 -27.81
N SER A 672 -13.58 19.25 -26.68
CA SER A 672 -13.64 20.28 -25.65
C SER A 672 -12.34 20.35 -24.83
N LYS A 673 -11.50 21.35 -25.11
CA LYS A 673 -10.20 21.55 -24.44
C LYS A 673 -10.28 21.65 -22.91
N ASP A 674 -11.41 22.10 -22.37
CA ASP A 674 -11.61 22.20 -20.92
C ASP A 674 -11.74 20.82 -20.26
N LEU A 675 -12.20 19.81 -21.01
CA LEU A 675 -12.27 18.43 -20.52
C LEU A 675 -10.92 17.71 -20.59
N TRP A 676 -9.94 18.22 -21.33
CA TRP A 676 -8.65 17.55 -21.55
C TRP A 676 -7.75 17.50 -20.32
N LYS A 677 -7.93 18.45 -19.37
CA LYS A 677 -7.10 18.51 -18.16
C LYS A 677 -7.34 17.34 -17.19
N ASP A 678 -8.48 16.67 -17.33
CA ASP A 678 -8.93 15.58 -16.46
C ASP A 678 -9.02 14.22 -17.19
N GLN A 679 -8.48 14.13 -18.42
CA GLN A 679 -8.65 12.98 -19.30
C GLN A 679 -7.46 12.01 -19.26
N TYR A 680 -7.73 10.79 -18.82
CA TYR A 680 -6.83 9.64 -18.99
C TYR A 680 -7.02 9.01 -20.38
N HIS A 681 -5.98 8.40 -20.96
CA HIS A 681 -6.09 7.59 -22.19
C HIS A 681 -6.75 8.31 -23.38
N MET A 682 -6.45 9.60 -23.57
CA MET A 682 -7.08 10.43 -24.60
C MET A 682 -6.83 9.93 -26.03
N GLU A 683 -5.69 9.26 -26.25
CA GLU A 683 -5.38 8.59 -27.51
C GLU A 683 -6.48 7.61 -27.95
N PHE A 684 -7.06 6.86 -27.01
CA PHE A 684 -8.15 5.91 -27.31
C PHE A 684 -9.42 6.65 -27.71
N SER A 685 -9.76 7.74 -27.00
CA SER A 685 -10.95 8.53 -27.30
C SER A 685 -10.87 9.18 -28.69
N LEU A 686 -9.67 9.62 -29.08
CA LEU A 686 -9.38 10.13 -30.43
C LEU A 686 -9.50 9.04 -31.50
N ASN A 687 -9.03 7.83 -31.21
CA ASN A 687 -9.15 6.68 -32.11
C ASN A 687 -10.64 6.31 -32.31
N LEU A 688 -11.43 6.32 -31.24
CA LEU A 688 -12.88 6.05 -31.30
C LEU A 688 -13.64 7.04 -32.19
N ILE A 689 -13.45 8.35 -32.00
CA ILE A 689 -14.13 9.35 -32.85
C ILE A 689 -13.62 9.31 -34.29
N GLY A 690 -12.32 9.06 -34.49
CA GLY A 690 -11.74 8.87 -35.82
C GLY A 690 -12.41 7.72 -36.56
N HIS A 691 -12.68 6.63 -35.84
CA HIS A 691 -13.37 5.47 -36.39
C HIS A 691 -14.83 5.77 -36.75
N CYS A 692 -15.57 6.49 -35.89
CA CYS A 692 -16.93 6.93 -36.24
C CYS A 692 -16.93 7.79 -37.50
N TRP A 693 -16.00 8.74 -37.62
CA TRP A 693 -15.88 9.56 -38.82
C TRP A 693 -15.49 8.78 -40.07
N GLU A 694 -14.68 7.74 -39.95
CA GLU A 694 -14.41 6.81 -41.05
C GLU A 694 -15.69 6.11 -41.52
N LEU A 695 -16.53 5.65 -40.59
CA LEU A 695 -17.81 4.99 -40.89
C LEU A 695 -18.88 5.92 -41.48
N GLU A 696 -18.81 7.22 -41.22
CA GLU A 696 -19.66 8.25 -41.84
C GLU A 696 -19.04 8.85 -43.13
N GLY A 697 -17.83 8.44 -43.52
CA GLY A 697 -17.16 8.92 -44.74
C GLY A 697 -16.37 10.23 -44.60
N TYR A 698 -16.22 10.77 -43.38
CA TYR A 698 -15.45 11.98 -43.08
C TYR A 698 -13.94 11.69 -42.96
N LEU A 699 -13.33 11.19 -44.03
CA LEU A 699 -11.96 10.69 -44.03
C LEU A 699 -10.91 11.75 -43.67
N SER A 700 -11.10 13.02 -44.07
CA SER A 700 -10.17 14.11 -43.74
C SER A 700 -10.14 14.40 -42.24
N GLN A 701 -11.31 14.39 -41.60
CA GLN A 701 -11.46 14.59 -40.17
C GLN A 701 -10.87 13.40 -39.40
N ALA A 702 -11.20 12.16 -39.81
CA ALA A 702 -10.64 10.93 -39.23
C ALA A 702 -9.10 10.93 -39.28
N TRP A 703 -8.51 11.27 -40.43
CA TRP A 703 -7.05 11.37 -40.58
C TRP A 703 -6.42 12.37 -39.60
N ARG A 704 -7.05 13.55 -39.42
CA ARG A 704 -6.54 14.58 -38.51
C ARG A 704 -6.54 14.11 -37.05
N VAL A 705 -7.59 13.43 -36.59
CA VAL A 705 -7.63 12.93 -35.20
C VAL A 705 -6.73 11.74 -34.97
N TYR A 706 -6.58 10.81 -35.93
CA TYR A 706 -5.58 9.75 -35.79
C TYR A 706 -4.16 10.32 -35.74
N LYS A 707 -3.82 11.29 -36.59
CA LYS A 707 -2.52 11.99 -36.52
C LYS A 707 -2.33 12.71 -35.19
N PHE A 708 -3.40 13.25 -34.61
CA PHE A 708 -3.33 13.88 -33.30
C PHE A 708 -3.16 12.85 -32.16
N SER A 709 -3.86 11.72 -32.24
CA SER A 709 -3.67 10.57 -31.34
C SER A 709 -2.22 10.09 -31.33
N VAL A 710 -1.62 9.91 -32.51
CA VAL A 710 -0.19 9.56 -32.65
C VAL A 710 0.73 10.62 -32.02
N LYS A 711 0.40 11.91 -32.12
CA LYS A 711 1.20 12.95 -31.45
C LYS A 711 1.15 12.85 -29.92
N LEU A 712 0.01 12.46 -29.36
CA LEU A 712 -0.12 12.25 -27.91
C LEU A 712 0.62 10.98 -27.47
N LYS A 713 0.51 9.91 -28.25
CA LYS A 713 1.16 8.63 -28.00
C LYS A 713 1.85 8.12 -29.28
N PRO A 714 3.14 8.47 -29.49
CA PRO A 714 3.86 8.16 -30.73
C PRO A 714 4.27 6.70 -30.88
N GLN A 715 4.31 5.95 -29.80
CA GLN A 715 4.66 4.53 -29.82
C GLN A 715 3.41 3.73 -29.53
N ASN A 716 3.28 2.54 -30.15
CA ASN A 716 2.32 1.55 -29.70
C ASN A 716 0.86 2.10 -29.67
N ASN A 717 0.43 2.71 -30.78
CA ASN A 717 -0.89 3.35 -30.90
C ASN A 717 -1.64 2.81 -32.14
N ALA A 718 -2.88 2.33 -31.95
CA ALA A 718 -3.67 1.79 -33.05
C ALA A 718 -4.03 2.81 -34.13
N ALA A 719 -3.91 4.11 -33.85
CA ALA A 719 -4.04 5.16 -34.84
C ALA A 719 -3.15 4.91 -36.07
N TYR A 720 -1.95 4.33 -35.90
CA TYR A 720 -1.10 3.92 -37.02
C TYR A 720 -1.81 2.91 -37.93
N TRP A 721 -2.41 1.87 -37.35
CA TRP A 721 -3.15 0.85 -38.09
C TRP A 721 -4.34 1.46 -38.85
N HIS A 722 -5.11 2.33 -38.20
CA HIS A 722 -6.23 3.03 -38.85
C HIS A 722 -5.76 3.90 -40.02
N MET A 723 -4.67 4.66 -39.84
CA MET A 723 -4.06 5.48 -40.90
C MET A 723 -3.56 4.62 -42.07
N PHE A 724 -2.87 3.50 -41.79
CA PHE A 724 -2.43 2.56 -42.82
C PHE A 724 -3.59 1.95 -43.59
N ARG A 725 -4.67 1.54 -42.90
CA ARG A 725 -5.89 1.02 -43.53
C ARG A 725 -6.51 2.05 -44.48
N MET A 726 -6.60 3.31 -44.07
CA MET A 726 -7.15 4.39 -44.91
C MET A 726 -6.30 4.61 -46.18
N ILE A 727 -4.97 4.56 -46.07
CA ILE A 727 -4.07 4.65 -47.23
C ILE A 727 -4.22 3.43 -48.14
N GLY A 728 -4.23 2.21 -47.58
CA GLY A 728 -4.40 0.97 -48.32
C GLY A 728 -5.74 0.91 -49.07
N GLY A 729 -6.83 1.35 -48.44
CA GLY A 729 -8.15 1.47 -49.06
C GLY A 729 -8.19 2.45 -50.23
N LEU A 730 -7.43 3.54 -50.18
CA LEU A 730 -7.28 4.49 -51.29
C LEU A 730 -6.47 3.91 -52.47
N ILE A 731 -5.48 3.05 -52.19
CA ILE A 731 -4.65 2.39 -53.21
C ILE A 731 -5.42 1.26 -53.91
N TYR A 732 -6.17 0.45 -53.17
CA TYR A 732 -6.99 -0.64 -53.73
C TYR A 732 -8.32 -0.15 -54.32
N GLY A 733 -8.94 0.90 -53.77
CA GLY A 733 -10.16 1.51 -54.30
C GLY A 733 -9.96 2.15 -55.68
N ARG A 734 -8.75 2.64 -56.00
CA ARG A 734 -8.39 3.09 -57.36
C ARG A 734 -8.25 1.95 -58.38
N ARG A 735 -8.04 0.69 -57.95
CA ARG A 735 -8.01 -0.47 -58.85
C ARG A 735 -9.39 -1.09 -59.10
N MET A 736 -10.36 -0.90 -58.19
CA MET A 736 -11.75 -1.36 -58.41
C MET A 736 -12.59 -0.41 -59.29
N LEU A 737 -12.15 0.83 -59.53
CA LEU A 737 -12.79 1.72 -60.51
C LEU A 737 -12.18 1.59 -61.93
N SER A 738 -11.30 0.60 -62.15
CA SER A 738 -10.71 0.28 -63.44
C SER A 738 -10.81 -1.22 -63.79
N TRP A 739 -11.78 -1.94 -63.20
CA TRP A 739 -12.15 -3.31 -63.58
C TRP A 739 -13.66 -3.42 -63.74
#